data_AF-A0A376B9J0-F1
#
_entry.id   AF-A0A376B9J0-F1
#
_cell.length_a   1.000
_cell.length_b   1.000
_cell.length_c   1.000
_cell.angle_alpha   90.00
_cell.angle_beta   90.00
_cell.angle_gamma   90.00
#
_symmetry.space_group_name_H-M   'P 1'
#
loop_
_entity.id
_entity.type
_entity.pdbx_description
1 polymer ?
#
loop_
_entity_poly.entity_id
_entity_poly.type
_entity_poly.pdbx_seq_one_letter_code
_entity_poly.pdbx_strand_id
1 'polypeptide(L)'
;MVQEKSIDGSIPNNNTPIHDTKTEQQFIILEQFQKYQPNVIYQLAKEYENHAIKSFHRIKTEYQLRQYYTLLSNAIKCYQYLKNGFQLSPKQDCQITIELCSLIITYCQDDYTTSISFNKHEYDDKKCMDTNIDLVRRYLDSCKMKLVSLNNADYFENIMNLELMLNFIIPVNIGSTNDIKTSINNCKRVQRNLQNESDNIIKMNVPRTSNYIILVTKWKLIFEMAEIELKATGTPIALDSSLLYDYKKILSHCNDLNLQQTLFYQYLLLSFINFCLEEHIDYVSIKDIYQLFKDYEFTCVEFNMWKSILTILYKISNDQNISENLEQFKFDLNKNKQYLITCSKITLDLFPLEINTIIFQYTNLKILISLFQSVSYLVNCHDKSSNFSTKLLPKCVKFFALDDFKKMEKMNNAFRNVSSLSVYQKLQNKMLELVEFYMGWESLLSTIAEDTITSDKDVIDSDDTIYKKVLKVSKLQLSSKKYSNIATILIENYTHILQDIDCTNNDVTTKVKYYDLKLYCLFNLYMLHCNCNNLDIAANQIEPEILKIMPSFESNNLIRCTWILIWIITHFKPFIEVPLVSIINDTDIKQRIITELENFIKVNVVKSSSPPIDPIIIKKYKLKKSELLFFLMEIVGSFIVFHKTEDKEQYLQQAFQLGKHSKTINDHLLYVCGLACLNNSILLYDKKKILIMKNKLKRIVEKLQN
;
A
#
# COMPACT_ATOMS: atom_id res chain seq x y z
N MET A 1 -22.26 -29.98 108.39
CA MET A 1 -23.30 -29.80 109.42
C MET A 1 -23.81 -28.36 109.33
N VAL A 2 -25.12 -28.18 109.05
CA VAL A 2 -26.02 -27.10 109.53
C VAL A 2 -25.65 -25.66 109.10
N GLN A 3 -26.48 -24.78 108.52
CA GLN A 3 -27.88 -24.71 108.10
C GLN A 3 -28.07 -23.44 107.24
N GLU A 4 -29.20 -23.41 106.54
CA GLU A 4 -29.87 -22.35 105.75
C GLU A 4 -29.68 -20.88 106.18
N LYS A 5 -29.76 -19.97 105.19
CA LYS A 5 -30.75 -18.88 105.17
C LYS A 5 -30.90 -18.23 103.79
N SER A 6 -32.14 -18.18 103.34
CA SER A 6 -32.68 -17.36 102.25
C SER A 6 -32.74 -15.86 102.62
N ILE A 7 -32.66 -14.97 101.62
CA ILE A 7 -33.68 -13.95 101.26
C ILE A 7 -33.16 -13.03 100.13
N ASP A 8 -34.11 -12.69 99.26
CA ASP A 8 -34.22 -11.83 98.09
C ASP A 8 -33.37 -10.55 97.96
N GLY A 9 -33.22 -10.11 96.69
CA GLY A 9 -33.31 -8.69 96.37
C GLY A 9 -32.56 -8.20 95.12
N SER A 10 -33.30 -8.00 94.04
CA SER A 10 -33.01 -7.10 92.89
C SER A 10 -31.84 -7.41 91.95
N ILE A 11 -32.18 -7.89 90.74
CA ILE A 11 -31.32 -7.90 89.55
C ILE A 11 -31.34 -6.48 88.95
N PRO A 12 -30.20 -5.80 88.78
CA PRO A 12 -30.15 -4.55 88.05
C PRO A 12 -30.25 -4.80 86.54
N ASN A 13 -31.12 -4.02 85.93
CA ASN A 13 -31.47 -4.02 84.51
C ASN A 13 -30.30 -3.41 83.70
N ASN A 14 -29.41 -4.25 83.18
CA ASN A 14 -28.39 -3.84 82.20
C ASN A 14 -28.90 -4.11 80.78
N ASN A 15 -29.70 -3.18 80.27
CA ASN A 15 -29.90 -3.01 78.83
C ASN A 15 -28.66 -2.30 78.25
N THR A 16 -27.64 -3.07 77.89
CA THR A 16 -26.63 -2.66 76.92
C THR A 16 -26.92 -3.37 75.60
N PRO A 17 -27.20 -2.66 74.51
CA PRO A 17 -27.35 -3.30 73.21
C PRO A 17 -25.96 -3.81 72.80
N ILE A 18 -25.87 -5.11 72.54
CA ILE A 18 -24.74 -5.71 71.84
C ILE A 18 -24.78 -5.10 70.44
N HIS A 19 -23.93 -4.10 70.18
CA HIS A 19 -23.70 -3.56 68.84
C HIS A 19 -23.19 -4.70 67.95
N ASP A 20 -24.07 -5.17 67.07
CA ASP A 20 -23.78 -6.22 66.11
C ASP A 20 -22.98 -5.62 64.94
N THR A 21 -21.71 -5.32 65.21
CA THR A 21 -20.76 -4.63 64.30
C THR A 21 -20.57 -5.35 62.95
N LYS A 22 -20.88 -6.65 62.85
CA LYS A 22 -20.88 -7.38 61.57
C LYS A 22 -22.07 -7.03 60.69
N THR A 23 -23.23 -6.76 61.28
CA THR A 23 -24.48 -6.47 60.59
C THR A 23 -24.48 -5.02 60.10
N GLU A 24 -23.91 -4.10 60.89
CA GLU A 24 -23.63 -2.71 60.46
C GLU A 24 -22.56 -2.65 59.36
N GLN A 25 -21.49 -3.45 59.44
CA GLN A 25 -20.50 -3.54 58.35
C GLN A 25 -21.09 -4.13 57.06
N GLN A 26 -21.96 -5.13 57.16
CA GLN A 26 -22.67 -5.69 55.99
C GLN A 26 -23.68 -4.71 55.41
N PHE A 27 -24.39 -3.93 56.24
CA PHE A 27 -25.31 -2.88 55.79
C PHE A 27 -24.56 -1.73 55.11
N ILE A 28 -23.43 -1.29 55.67
CA ILE A 28 -22.56 -0.29 55.06
C ILE A 28 -21.98 -0.80 53.74
N ILE A 29 -21.57 -2.08 53.66
CA ILE A 29 -21.12 -2.69 52.41
C ILE A 29 -22.26 -2.74 51.39
N LEU A 30 -23.49 -3.06 51.78
CA LEU A 30 -24.66 -3.13 50.89
C LEU A 30 -25.14 -1.74 50.42
N GLU A 31 -25.16 -0.73 51.30
CA GLU A 31 -25.44 0.66 50.94
C GLU A 31 -24.33 1.24 50.06
N GLN A 32 -23.06 0.95 50.36
CA GLN A 32 -21.94 1.31 49.50
C GLN A 32 -22.03 0.55 48.16
N PHE A 33 -22.43 -0.73 48.16
CA PHE A 33 -22.63 -1.49 46.93
C PHE A 33 -23.67 -0.77 46.07
N GLN A 34 -24.86 -0.49 46.60
CA GLN A 34 -25.96 0.21 45.89
C GLN A 34 -25.58 1.62 45.40
N LYS A 35 -24.82 2.39 46.20
CA LYS A 35 -24.43 3.77 45.87
C LYS A 35 -23.27 3.88 44.86
N TYR A 36 -22.37 2.89 44.83
CA TYR A 36 -21.22 2.85 43.92
C TYR A 36 -21.39 1.92 42.71
N GLN A 37 -22.55 1.23 42.55
CA GLN A 37 -22.77 0.26 41.46
C GLN A 37 -22.40 0.76 40.07
N PRO A 38 -22.79 1.97 39.60
CA PRO A 38 -22.49 2.39 38.23
C PRO A 38 -20.98 2.55 38.00
N ASN A 39 -20.26 3.13 38.97
CA ASN A 39 -18.81 3.33 38.86
C ASN A 39 -18.06 2.00 38.94
N VAL A 40 -18.49 1.08 39.80
CA VAL A 40 -17.89 -0.26 39.92
C VAL A 40 -18.08 -1.05 38.63
N ILE A 41 -19.27 -1.02 38.03
CA ILE A 41 -19.54 -1.72 36.76
C ILE A 41 -18.76 -1.10 35.60
N TYR A 42 -18.61 0.23 35.58
CA TYR A 42 -17.78 0.91 34.59
C TYR A 42 -16.30 0.52 34.72
N GLN A 43 -15.77 0.48 35.95
CA GLN A 43 -14.42 0.01 36.22
C GLN A 43 -14.23 -1.46 35.82
N LEU A 44 -15.22 -2.31 36.09
CA LEU A 44 -15.20 -3.71 35.68
C LEU A 44 -15.18 -3.86 34.15
N ALA A 45 -15.96 -3.06 33.42
CA ALA A 45 -15.92 -3.02 31.96
C ALA A 45 -14.51 -2.68 31.45
N LYS A 46 -13.88 -1.67 32.06
CA LYS A 46 -12.49 -1.28 31.76
C LYS A 46 -11.47 -2.35 32.16
N GLU A 47 -11.67 -3.07 33.25
CA GLU A 47 -10.79 -4.15 33.67
C GLU A 47 -10.82 -5.31 32.67
N TYR A 48 -12.01 -5.72 32.22
CA TYR A 48 -12.16 -6.73 31.17
C TYR A 48 -11.49 -6.29 29.86
N GLU A 49 -11.71 -5.05 29.43
CA GLU A 49 -11.06 -4.47 28.24
C GLU A 49 -9.53 -4.49 28.39
N ASN A 50 -9.00 -3.97 29.50
CA ASN A 50 -7.57 -3.93 29.77
C ASN A 50 -6.95 -5.33 29.85
N HIS A 51 -7.67 -6.31 30.40
CA HIS A 51 -7.20 -7.69 30.45
C HIS A 51 -7.19 -8.33 29.06
N ALA A 52 -8.17 -8.03 28.21
CA ALA A 52 -8.16 -8.44 26.81
C ALA A 52 -6.96 -7.82 26.06
N ILE A 53 -6.71 -6.51 26.23
CA ILE A 53 -5.53 -5.81 25.67
C ILE A 53 -4.21 -6.44 26.15
N LYS A 54 -4.13 -6.88 27.41
CA LYS A 54 -2.92 -7.51 27.94
C LYS A 54 -2.72 -8.96 27.49
N SER A 55 -3.74 -9.61 26.93
CA SER A 55 -3.71 -11.05 26.63
C SER A 55 -3.70 -11.38 25.14
N PHE A 56 -4.06 -10.46 24.24
CA PHE A 56 -4.23 -10.77 22.81
C PHE A 56 -2.94 -11.33 22.15
N HIS A 57 -1.76 -10.82 22.51
CA HIS A 57 -0.48 -11.29 21.97
C HIS A 57 -0.10 -12.72 22.41
N ARG A 58 -0.83 -13.30 23.37
CA ARG A 58 -0.61 -14.66 23.89
C ARG A 58 -1.53 -15.70 23.24
N ILE A 59 -2.43 -15.28 22.36
CA ILE A 59 -3.37 -16.16 21.68
C ILE A 59 -2.60 -17.01 20.66
N LYS A 60 -2.60 -18.32 20.88
CA LYS A 60 -2.00 -19.34 20.00
C LYS A 60 -2.97 -20.47 19.65
N THR A 61 -4.09 -20.53 20.35
CA THR A 61 -5.06 -21.61 20.26
C THR A 61 -6.46 -21.04 20.22
N GLU A 62 -7.36 -21.81 19.64
CA GLU A 62 -8.79 -21.48 19.56
C GLU A 62 -9.40 -21.26 20.96
N TYR A 63 -8.97 -22.03 21.95
CA TYR A 63 -9.41 -21.85 23.33
C TYR A 63 -9.03 -20.47 23.91
N GLN A 64 -7.80 -20.00 23.67
CA GLN A 64 -7.35 -18.67 24.11
C GLN A 64 -8.07 -17.55 23.35
N LEU A 65 -8.36 -17.76 22.07
CA LEU A 65 -9.16 -16.82 21.28
C LEU A 65 -10.58 -16.67 21.86
N ARG A 66 -11.23 -17.78 22.24
CA ARG A 66 -12.52 -17.74 22.95
C ARG A 66 -12.45 -17.02 24.29
N GLN A 67 -11.38 -17.23 25.06
CA GLN A 67 -11.19 -16.50 26.32
C GLN A 67 -11.06 -14.99 26.09
N TYR A 68 -10.30 -14.58 25.07
CA TYR A 68 -10.17 -13.18 24.68
C TYR A 68 -11.53 -12.56 24.32
N TYR A 69 -12.32 -13.21 23.46
CA TYR A 69 -13.65 -12.72 23.12
C TYR A 69 -14.65 -12.79 24.28
N THR A 70 -14.46 -13.69 25.24
CA THR A 70 -15.26 -13.73 26.47
C THR A 70 -15.02 -12.48 27.33
N LEU A 71 -13.77 -12.02 27.44
CA LEU A 71 -13.44 -10.77 28.13
C LEU A 71 -14.11 -9.57 27.45
N LEU A 72 -14.00 -9.48 26.11
CA LEU A 72 -14.66 -8.41 25.35
C LEU A 72 -16.18 -8.47 25.47
N SER A 73 -16.78 -9.65 25.39
CA SER A 73 -18.22 -9.86 25.56
C SER A 73 -18.70 -9.39 26.94
N ASN A 74 -17.94 -9.70 28.00
CA ASN A 74 -18.27 -9.26 29.35
C ASN A 74 -18.13 -7.75 29.52
N ALA A 75 -17.12 -7.11 28.90
CA ALA A 75 -17.01 -5.65 28.86
C ALA A 75 -18.22 -5.01 28.15
N ILE A 76 -18.60 -5.52 26.97
CA ILE A 76 -19.79 -5.08 26.21
C ILE A 76 -21.06 -5.18 27.07
N LYS A 77 -21.27 -6.32 27.74
CA LYS A 77 -22.43 -6.53 28.62
C LYS A 77 -22.44 -5.54 29.79
N CYS A 78 -21.29 -5.23 30.39
CA CYS A 78 -21.19 -4.23 31.46
C CYS A 78 -21.61 -2.84 30.95
N TYR A 79 -21.13 -2.44 29.78
CA TYR A 79 -21.53 -1.18 29.16
C TYR A 79 -23.02 -1.11 28.78
N GLN A 80 -23.57 -2.21 28.24
CA GLN A 80 -25.01 -2.31 27.96
C GLN A 80 -25.84 -2.22 29.25
N TYR A 81 -25.40 -2.86 30.33
CA TYR A 81 -26.05 -2.79 31.63
C TYR A 81 -26.02 -1.36 32.19
N LEU A 82 -24.89 -0.65 32.05
CA LEU A 82 -24.80 0.76 32.43
C LEU A 82 -25.79 1.64 31.65
N LYS A 83 -25.87 1.44 30.34
CA LYS A 83 -26.71 2.24 29.45
C LYS A 83 -28.21 2.00 29.65
N ASN A 84 -28.61 0.76 29.93
CA ASN A 84 -30.01 0.36 30.04
C ASN A 84 -30.53 0.40 31.49
N GLY A 85 -29.65 0.19 32.48
CA GLY A 85 -30.03 0.02 33.88
C GLY A 85 -29.97 1.29 34.74
N PHE A 86 -29.35 2.36 34.26
CA PHE A 86 -29.14 3.58 35.06
C PHE A 86 -29.51 4.86 34.30
N GLN A 87 -29.92 5.88 35.05
CA GLN A 87 -30.10 7.23 34.52
C GLN A 87 -28.74 7.94 34.51
N LEU A 88 -28.10 7.98 33.34
CA LEU A 88 -26.79 8.59 33.14
C LEU A 88 -26.94 10.07 32.77
N SER A 89 -26.00 10.91 33.20
CA SER A 89 -25.90 12.28 32.66
C SER A 89 -25.58 12.25 31.15
N PRO A 90 -25.92 13.29 30.37
CA PRO A 90 -25.65 13.31 28.93
C PRO A 90 -24.18 13.07 28.55
N LYS A 91 -23.23 13.60 29.35
CA LYS A 91 -21.79 13.37 29.16
C LYS A 91 -21.42 11.91 29.41
N GLN A 92 -21.94 11.31 30.47
CA GLN A 92 -21.70 9.90 30.81
C GLN A 92 -22.33 8.95 29.78
N ASP A 93 -23.58 9.20 29.34
CA ASP A 93 -24.24 8.41 28.29
C ASP A 93 -23.43 8.46 26.99
N CYS A 94 -22.96 9.65 26.59
CA CYS A 94 -22.13 9.80 25.39
C CYS A 94 -20.80 9.04 25.49
N GLN A 95 -20.06 9.21 26.58
CA GLN A 95 -18.79 8.51 26.79
C GLN A 95 -18.97 6.98 26.76
N ILE A 96 -19.93 6.46 27.54
CA ILE A 96 -20.22 5.02 27.59
C ILE A 96 -20.66 4.51 26.22
N THR A 97 -21.45 5.29 25.47
CA THR A 97 -21.88 4.90 24.12
C THR A 97 -20.73 4.81 23.15
N ILE A 98 -19.83 5.80 23.13
CA ILE A 98 -18.66 5.82 22.24
C ILE A 98 -17.74 4.63 22.55
N GLU A 99 -17.47 4.36 23.83
CA GLU A 99 -16.63 3.23 24.25
C GLU A 99 -17.27 1.88 23.89
N LEU A 100 -18.57 1.70 24.18
CA LEU A 100 -19.33 0.51 23.80
C LEU A 100 -19.28 0.27 22.28
N CYS A 101 -19.56 1.31 21.50
CA CYS A 101 -19.60 1.21 20.04
C CYS A 101 -18.21 0.92 19.46
N SER A 102 -17.16 1.56 19.98
CA SER A 102 -15.77 1.30 19.57
C SER A 102 -15.36 -0.14 19.85
N LEU A 103 -15.80 -0.69 20.99
CA LEU A 103 -15.54 -2.08 21.37
C LEU A 103 -16.29 -3.07 20.47
N ILE A 104 -17.56 -2.80 20.15
CA ILE A 104 -18.34 -3.64 19.22
C ILE A 104 -17.74 -3.58 17.81
N ILE A 105 -17.35 -2.40 17.31
CA ILE A 105 -16.70 -2.26 15.99
C ILE A 105 -15.42 -3.10 15.96
N THR A 106 -14.58 -2.98 16.99
CA THR A 106 -13.37 -3.80 17.14
C THR A 106 -13.68 -5.30 17.12
N TYR A 107 -14.74 -5.71 17.82
CA TYR A 107 -15.18 -7.09 17.90
C TYR A 107 -15.68 -7.65 16.56
N CYS A 108 -16.37 -6.83 15.76
CA CYS A 108 -16.93 -7.21 14.46
C CYS A 108 -15.91 -7.19 13.31
N GLN A 109 -14.70 -6.68 13.50
CA GLN A 109 -13.65 -6.65 12.48
C GLN A 109 -12.94 -7.99 12.26
N ASP A 110 -13.10 -8.94 13.18
CA ASP A 110 -12.41 -10.23 13.12
C ASP A 110 -13.34 -11.30 12.51
N ASP A 111 -12.87 -11.99 11.45
CA ASP A 111 -13.62 -13.01 10.69
C ASP A 111 -14.13 -14.19 11.56
N TYR A 112 -13.64 -14.32 12.81
CA TYR A 112 -13.99 -15.40 13.73
C TYR A 112 -15.31 -15.17 14.51
N THR A 113 -15.83 -13.93 14.53
CA THR A 113 -16.96 -13.54 15.40
C THR A 113 -18.32 -13.52 14.70
N THR A 114 -18.38 -13.92 13.42
CA THR A 114 -19.63 -14.01 12.65
C THR A 114 -20.70 -14.85 13.36
N SER A 115 -20.32 -15.81 14.21
CA SER A 115 -21.26 -16.70 14.91
C SER A 115 -21.79 -16.22 16.27
N ILE A 116 -21.40 -15.02 16.77
CA ILE A 116 -21.78 -14.56 18.12
C ILE A 116 -22.66 -13.29 18.06
N SER A 117 -23.98 -13.50 18.08
CA SER A 117 -24.96 -12.41 18.19
C SER A 117 -25.13 -11.99 19.64
N PHE A 118 -25.12 -10.69 19.92
CA PHE A 118 -25.45 -10.18 21.27
C PHE A 118 -26.95 -10.32 21.60
N ASN A 119 -27.78 -10.66 20.59
CA ASN A 119 -29.19 -11.01 20.71
C ASN A 119 -29.37 -12.52 20.51
N LYS A 120 -30.03 -13.20 21.46
CA LYS A 120 -29.94 -14.65 21.74
C LYS A 120 -30.37 -15.68 20.65
N HIS A 121 -30.61 -15.33 19.38
CA HIS A 121 -31.39 -16.23 18.48
C HIS A 121 -31.05 -16.28 16.97
N GLU A 122 -29.82 -16.04 16.49
CA GLU A 122 -29.54 -16.26 15.04
C GLU A 122 -28.18 -16.95 14.79
N TYR A 123 -28.20 -18.03 14.00
CA TYR A 123 -27.06 -18.89 13.62
C TYR A 123 -26.56 -18.63 12.17
N ASP A 124 -26.89 -17.47 11.61
CA ASP A 124 -26.42 -17.08 10.27
C ASP A 124 -25.33 -16.00 10.40
N ASP A 125 -24.12 -16.40 10.05
CA ASP A 125 -22.86 -15.68 10.27
C ASP A 125 -22.83 -14.27 9.66
N LYS A 126 -23.44 -14.11 8.48
CA LYS A 126 -23.51 -12.81 7.79
C LYS A 126 -24.59 -11.92 8.40
N LYS A 127 -25.72 -12.52 8.78
CA LYS A 127 -26.86 -11.84 9.40
C LYS A 127 -26.53 -11.29 10.78
N CYS A 128 -25.66 -11.99 11.52
CA CYS A 128 -25.16 -11.61 12.84
C CYS A 128 -24.27 -10.35 12.81
N MET A 129 -23.37 -10.24 11.83
CA MET A 129 -22.53 -9.06 11.64
C MET A 129 -23.37 -7.82 11.32
N ASP A 130 -24.32 -7.96 10.39
CA ASP A 130 -25.26 -6.89 10.03
C ASP A 130 -26.11 -6.44 11.24
N THR A 131 -26.57 -7.38 12.07
CA THR A 131 -27.33 -7.04 13.29
C THR A 131 -26.51 -6.29 14.34
N ASN A 132 -25.23 -6.61 14.48
CA ASN A 132 -24.32 -5.91 15.41
C ASN A 132 -23.96 -4.51 14.90
N ILE A 133 -23.77 -4.33 13.59
CA ILE A 133 -23.54 -3.01 12.97
C ILE A 133 -24.79 -2.12 13.13
N ASP A 134 -25.97 -2.67 12.89
CA ASP A 134 -27.24 -1.97 13.09
C ASP A 134 -27.47 -1.62 14.55
N LEU A 135 -26.99 -2.44 15.49
CA LEU A 135 -27.03 -2.15 16.92
C LEU A 135 -26.13 -0.95 17.26
N VAL A 136 -24.91 -0.92 16.72
CA VAL A 136 -23.99 0.22 16.89
C VAL A 136 -24.60 1.50 16.33
N ARG A 137 -25.14 1.47 15.10
CA ARG A 137 -25.82 2.61 14.48
C ARG A 137 -26.96 3.12 15.35
N ARG A 138 -27.83 2.22 15.85
CA ARG A 138 -28.93 2.56 16.76
C ARG A 138 -28.46 3.23 18.05
N TYR A 139 -27.38 2.74 18.66
CA TYR A 139 -26.84 3.36 19.88
C TYR A 139 -26.28 4.76 19.62
N LEU A 140 -25.53 4.94 18.54
CA LEU A 140 -24.96 6.23 18.15
C LEU A 140 -26.04 7.24 17.77
N ASP A 141 -27.01 6.85 16.94
CA ASP A 141 -28.12 7.71 16.54
C ASP A 141 -29.00 8.11 17.74
N SER A 142 -29.31 7.16 18.63
CA SER A 142 -30.06 7.45 19.85
C SER A 142 -29.32 8.46 20.73
N CYS A 143 -28.01 8.28 20.92
CA CYS A 143 -27.20 9.22 21.70
C CYS A 143 -27.13 10.61 21.05
N LYS A 144 -26.94 10.65 19.72
CA LYS A 144 -26.92 11.89 18.94
C LYS A 144 -28.24 12.66 19.06
N MET A 145 -29.37 11.98 18.88
CA MET A 145 -30.70 12.60 18.99
C MET A 145 -30.95 13.19 20.38
N LYS A 146 -30.53 12.49 21.45
CA LYS A 146 -30.59 13.03 22.82
C LYS A 146 -29.74 14.30 22.96
N LEU A 147 -28.49 14.30 22.51
CA LEU A 147 -27.62 15.47 22.63
C LEU A 147 -28.12 16.67 21.81
N VAL A 148 -28.63 16.44 20.60
CA VAL A 148 -29.24 17.48 19.77
C VAL A 148 -30.48 18.08 20.45
N SER A 149 -31.31 17.25 21.09
CA SER A 149 -32.53 17.73 21.79
C SER A 149 -32.24 18.66 22.97
N LEU A 150 -31.05 18.56 23.57
CA LEU A 150 -30.63 19.43 24.67
C LEU A 150 -30.24 20.85 24.20
N ASN A 151 -30.06 21.05 22.88
CA ASN A 151 -29.72 22.32 22.23
C ASN A 151 -28.65 23.15 22.97
N ASN A 152 -27.60 22.47 23.44
CA ASN A 152 -26.49 23.10 24.16
C ASN A 152 -25.19 22.97 23.36
N ALA A 153 -24.54 24.11 23.11
CA ALA A 153 -23.27 24.22 22.39
C ALA A 153 -22.13 23.42 23.06
N ASP A 154 -22.19 23.17 24.36
CA ASP A 154 -21.20 22.37 25.10
C ASP A 154 -21.10 20.92 24.60
N TYR A 155 -22.11 20.42 23.88
CA TYR A 155 -22.13 19.06 23.34
C TYR A 155 -21.77 18.98 21.85
N PHE A 156 -21.39 20.11 21.23
CA PHE A 156 -21.10 20.14 19.79
C PHE A 156 -20.01 19.13 19.38
N GLU A 157 -18.89 19.08 20.09
CA GLU A 157 -17.82 18.12 19.81
C GLU A 157 -18.27 16.66 20.02
N ASN A 158 -19.12 16.40 21.01
CA ASN A 158 -19.69 15.07 21.21
C ASN A 158 -20.57 14.67 20.02
N ILE A 159 -21.42 15.59 19.52
CA ILE A 159 -22.26 15.34 18.35
C ILE A 159 -21.40 15.08 17.11
N MET A 160 -20.36 15.88 16.89
CA MET A 160 -19.46 15.71 15.75
C MET A 160 -18.65 14.40 15.81
N ASN A 161 -18.21 13.97 16.99
CA ASN A 161 -17.60 12.65 17.19
C ASN A 161 -18.56 11.51 16.82
N LEU A 162 -19.83 11.60 17.23
CA LEU A 162 -20.85 10.61 16.86
C LEU A 162 -21.09 10.59 15.35
N GLU A 163 -21.15 11.77 14.71
CA GLU A 163 -21.26 11.88 13.24
C GLU A 163 -20.04 11.29 12.52
N LEU A 164 -18.83 11.48 13.05
CA LEU A 164 -17.62 10.89 12.48
C LEU A 164 -17.63 9.36 12.63
N MET A 165 -18.10 8.85 13.78
CA MET A 165 -18.24 7.40 13.96
C MET A 165 -19.21 6.79 12.95
N LEU A 166 -20.38 7.42 12.79
CA LEU A 166 -21.45 6.96 11.89
C LEU A 166 -21.05 7.01 10.42
N ASN A 167 -20.45 8.13 9.99
CA ASN A 167 -20.22 8.42 8.57
C ASN A 167 -18.79 8.10 8.10
N PHE A 168 -17.85 7.78 8.99
CA PHE A 168 -16.47 7.46 8.59
C PHE A 168 -15.96 6.16 9.21
N ILE A 169 -15.91 6.08 10.55
CA ILE A 169 -15.27 4.95 11.24
C ILE A 169 -15.99 3.64 10.96
N ILE A 170 -17.33 3.58 11.03
CA ILE A 170 -18.09 2.36 10.75
C ILE A 170 -17.95 1.97 9.26
N PRO A 171 -18.23 2.86 8.28
CA PRO A 171 -18.14 2.52 6.87
C PRO A 171 -16.76 2.01 6.43
N VAL A 172 -15.67 2.63 6.90
CA VAL A 172 -14.30 2.23 6.52
C VAL A 172 -13.92 0.88 7.09
N ASN A 173 -14.36 0.57 8.30
CA ASN A 173 -13.92 -0.62 9.02
C ASN A 173 -14.74 -1.87 8.73
N ILE A 174 -16.05 -1.72 8.58
CA ILE A 174 -17.01 -2.84 8.52
C ILE A 174 -18.19 -2.57 7.56
N GLY A 175 -18.16 -1.46 6.81
CA GLY A 175 -19.24 -1.10 5.90
C GLY A 175 -19.17 -1.79 4.55
N SER A 176 -20.32 -2.03 3.93
CA SER A 176 -20.41 -2.44 2.53
C SER A 176 -20.07 -1.28 1.57
N THR A 177 -19.85 -1.59 0.30
CA THR A 177 -19.65 -0.56 -0.75
C THR A 177 -20.82 0.42 -0.83
N ASN A 178 -22.04 -0.03 -0.56
CA ASN A 178 -23.23 0.83 -0.49
C ASN A 178 -23.22 1.73 0.75
N ASP A 179 -22.73 1.23 1.88
CA ASP A 179 -22.55 2.04 3.10
C ASP A 179 -21.51 3.14 2.89
N ILE A 180 -20.42 2.85 2.17
CA ILE A 180 -19.40 3.85 1.82
C ILE A 180 -20.01 4.94 0.92
N LYS A 181 -20.75 4.56 -0.13
CA LYS A 181 -21.44 5.54 -1.02
C LYS A 181 -22.43 6.42 -0.26
N THR A 182 -23.20 5.83 0.64
CA THR A 182 -24.17 6.56 1.47
C THR A 182 -23.45 7.54 2.41
N SER A 183 -22.35 7.07 3.00
CA SER A 183 -21.52 7.86 3.91
C SER A 183 -20.83 9.05 3.25
N ILE A 184 -20.36 8.91 1.99
CA ILE A 184 -19.85 10.03 1.19
C ILE A 184 -20.90 11.14 1.07
N ASN A 185 -22.16 10.79 0.78
CA ASN A 185 -23.25 11.77 0.68
C ASN A 185 -23.58 12.41 2.03
N ASN A 186 -23.52 11.63 3.12
CA ASN A 186 -23.73 12.15 4.47
C ASN A 186 -22.61 13.10 4.90
N CYS A 187 -21.34 12.79 4.63
CA CYS A 187 -20.20 13.69 4.87
C CYS A 187 -20.40 15.03 4.15
N LYS A 188 -20.77 15.01 2.86
CA LYS A 188 -21.09 16.24 2.10
C LYS A 188 -22.22 17.04 2.74
N ARG A 189 -23.27 16.36 3.24
CA ARG A 189 -24.38 17.02 3.94
C ARG A 189 -23.91 17.69 5.23
N VAL A 190 -23.10 17.01 6.04
CA VAL A 190 -22.53 17.56 7.27
C VAL A 190 -21.66 18.78 6.96
N GLN A 191 -20.78 18.69 5.96
CA GLN A 191 -19.95 19.82 5.52
C GLN A 191 -20.79 21.05 5.12
N ARG A 192 -21.89 20.87 4.37
CA ARG A 192 -22.80 21.97 3.99
C ARG A 192 -23.49 22.59 5.21
N ASN A 193 -23.91 21.76 6.17
CA ASN A 193 -24.54 22.24 7.39
C ASN A 193 -23.55 23.08 8.22
N LEU A 194 -22.31 22.62 8.38
CA LEU A 194 -21.25 23.35 9.06
C LEU A 194 -20.89 24.65 8.34
N GLN A 195 -20.89 24.65 7.01
CA GLN A 195 -20.67 25.88 6.24
C GLN A 195 -21.79 26.90 6.47
N ASN A 196 -23.05 26.47 6.38
CA ASN A 196 -24.20 27.35 6.61
C ASN A 196 -24.20 27.92 8.04
N GLU A 197 -23.82 27.10 9.02
CA GLU A 197 -23.69 27.52 10.41
C GLU A 197 -22.59 28.58 10.58
N SER A 198 -21.42 28.36 9.97
CA SER A 198 -20.33 29.35 9.91
C SER A 198 -20.82 30.68 9.29
N ASP A 199 -21.45 30.62 8.12
CA ASP A 199 -21.91 31.80 7.38
C ASP A 199 -22.97 32.60 8.15
N ASN A 200 -23.87 31.90 8.85
CA ASN A 200 -24.90 32.54 9.68
C ASN A 200 -24.28 33.27 10.88
N ILE A 201 -23.26 32.69 11.51
CA ILE A 201 -22.59 33.29 12.65
C ILE A 201 -21.79 34.52 12.22
N ILE A 202 -21.09 34.46 11.07
CA ILE A 202 -20.38 35.60 10.50
C ILE A 202 -21.34 36.77 10.24
N LYS A 203 -22.53 36.50 9.69
CA LYS A 203 -23.56 37.53 9.44
C LYS A 203 -24.11 38.17 10.71
N MET A 204 -24.09 37.46 11.85
CA MET A 204 -24.64 37.94 13.12
C MET A 204 -23.70 38.86 13.92
N ASN A 205 -22.42 39.01 13.53
CA ASN A 205 -21.47 39.99 14.10
C ASN A 205 -21.32 39.97 15.64
N VAL A 206 -21.43 38.79 16.28
CA VAL A 206 -21.38 38.67 17.75
C VAL A 206 -19.94 38.43 18.25
N PRO A 207 -19.38 39.22 19.19
CA PRO A 207 -17.96 39.11 19.62
C PRO A 207 -17.55 37.79 20.31
N ARG A 208 -18.50 36.99 20.83
CA ARG A 208 -18.23 35.69 21.49
C ARG A 208 -18.08 34.51 20.51
N THR A 209 -18.04 34.76 19.20
CA THR A 209 -18.19 33.73 18.16
C THR A 209 -16.90 33.22 17.53
N SER A 210 -15.76 33.87 17.75
CA SER A 210 -14.50 33.52 17.07
C SER A 210 -14.06 32.07 17.35
N ASN A 211 -14.10 31.63 18.61
CA ASN A 211 -13.69 30.27 18.98
C ASN A 211 -14.65 29.19 18.44
N TYR A 212 -15.95 29.48 18.38
CA TYR A 212 -16.94 28.55 17.84
C TYR A 212 -16.84 28.42 16.31
N ILE A 213 -16.63 29.54 15.60
CA ILE A 213 -16.37 29.52 14.15
C ILE A 213 -15.11 28.70 13.84
N ILE A 214 -14.04 28.87 14.63
CA ILE A 214 -12.82 28.06 14.49
C ILE A 214 -13.16 26.58 14.67
N LEU A 215 -13.93 26.23 15.71
CA LEU A 215 -14.33 24.84 15.98
C LEU A 215 -15.14 24.22 14.82
N VAL A 216 -16.16 24.93 14.32
CA VAL A 216 -16.98 24.52 13.16
C VAL A 216 -16.12 24.33 11.92
N THR A 217 -15.22 25.28 11.64
CA THR A 217 -14.31 25.22 10.49
C THR A 217 -13.38 24.01 10.57
N LYS A 218 -12.83 23.73 11.75
CA LYS A 218 -11.98 22.56 11.98
C LYS A 218 -12.75 21.26 11.70
N TRP A 219 -13.97 21.11 12.20
CA TRP A 219 -14.77 19.90 11.97
C TRP A 219 -15.16 19.73 10.51
N LYS A 220 -15.41 20.83 9.80
CA LYS A 220 -15.61 20.79 8.35
C LYS A 220 -14.41 20.18 7.63
N LEU A 221 -13.18 20.56 8.00
CA LEU A 221 -11.95 19.97 7.44
C LEU A 221 -11.83 18.46 7.74
N ILE A 222 -12.24 18.00 8.94
CA ILE A 222 -12.31 16.56 9.21
C ILE A 222 -13.24 15.87 8.24
N PHE A 223 -14.44 16.38 8.02
CA PHE A 223 -15.41 15.72 7.14
C PHE A 223 -15.02 15.83 5.66
N GLU A 224 -14.25 16.85 5.26
CA GLU A 224 -13.61 16.90 3.94
C GLU A 224 -12.55 15.80 3.80
N MET A 225 -11.69 15.62 4.82
CA MET A 225 -10.69 14.54 4.86
C MET A 225 -11.34 13.14 4.89
N ALA A 226 -12.37 12.95 5.71
CA ALA A 226 -13.14 11.70 5.76
C ALA A 226 -13.80 11.37 4.42
N GLU A 227 -14.32 12.36 3.70
CA GLU A 227 -14.87 12.16 2.35
C GLU A 227 -13.80 11.66 1.38
N ILE A 228 -12.62 12.26 1.39
CA ILE A 228 -11.48 11.87 0.56
C ILE A 228 -11.09 10.41 0.85
N GLU A 229 -10.91 10.06 2.12
CA GLU A 229 -10.55 8.71 2.55
C GLU A 229 -11.63 7.67 2.20
N LEU A 230 -12.92 8.03 2.29
CA LEU A 230 -14.03 7.15 1.87
C LEU A 230 -14.05 6.92 0.36
N LYS A 231 -13.80 7.96 -0.44
CA LYS A 231 -13.68 7.83 -1.90
C LYS A 231 -12.50 6.94 -2.28
N ALA A 232 -11.36 7.14 -1.62
CA ALA A 232 -10.19 6.27 -1.79
C ALA A 232 -10.48 4.81 -1.42
N THR A 233 -11.42 4.57 -0.49
CA THR A 233 -11.72 3.22 0.03
C THR A 233 -12.84 2.49 -0.72
N GLY A 234 -13.84 3.16 -1.32
CA GLY A 234 -15.10 2.51 -1.71
C GLY A 234 -15.69 2.85 -3.08
N THR A 235 -14.92 3.39 -4.01
CA THR A 235 -15.38 3.57 -5.40
C THR A 235 -14.45 2.86 -6.38
N PRO A 236 -14.97 2.13 -7.40
CA PRO A 236 -14.16 1.67 -8.51
C PRO A 236 -13.65 2.92 -9.22
N ILE A 237 -12.39 3.23 -8.98
CA ILE A 237 -11.76 4.48 -9.38
C ILE A 237 -11.53 4.42 -10.89
N ALA A 238 -12.55 4.77 -11.67
CA ALA A 238 -12.34 5.29 -13.00
C ALA A 238 -11.60 6.62 -12.85
N LEU A 239 -10.28 6.62 -13.10
CA LEU A 239 -9.34 7.76 -13.17
C LEU A 239 -9.83 9.07 -12.52
N ASP A 240 -9.43 9.27 -11.26
CA ASP A 240 -10.02 10.22 -10.32
C ASP A 240 -9.54 11.68 -10.45
N SER A 241 -9.95 12.34 -11.53
CA SER A 241 -9.90 13.81 -11.57
C SER A 241 -10.61 14.46 -10.37
N SER A 242 -11.62 13.79 -9.79
CA SER A 242 -12.35 14.29 -8.62
C SER A 242 -11.52 14.18 -7.34
N LEU A 243 -10.92 13.03 -7.03
CA LEU A 243 -10.14 12.89 -5.79
C LEU A 243 -8.87 13.76 -5.81
N LEU A 244 -8.23 13.87 -6.97
CA LEU A 244 -7.14 14.83 -7.19
C LEU A 244 -7.59 16.28 -6.90
N TYR A 245 -8.78 16.65 -7.36
CA TYR A 245 -9.37 17.96 -7.08
C TYR A 245 -9.68 18.14 -5.59
N ASP A 246 -10.25 17.14 -4.93
CA ASP A 246 -10.62 17.21 -3.52
C ASP A 246 -9.40 17.38 -2.60
N TYR A 247 -8.30 16.66 -2.87
CA TYR A 247 -7.03 16.88 -2.16
C TYR A 247 -6.48 18.29 -2.39
N LYS A 248 -6.47 18.78 -3.63
CA LYS A 248 -6.01 20.15 -3.94
C LYS A 248 -6.86 21.18 -3.20
N LYS A 249 -8.17 20.97 -3.15
CA LYS A 249 -9.15 21.84 -2.49
C LYS A 249 -8.95 21.89 -0.97
N ILE A 250 -8.83 20.75 -0.29
CA ILE A 250 -8.62 20.75 1.17
C ILE A 250 -7.27 21.37 1.54
N LEU A 251 -6.21 21.14 0.74
CA LEU A 251 -4.90 21.77 0.96
C LEU A 251 -4.98 23.29 0.76
N SER A 252 -5.71 23.79 -0.24
CA SER A 252 -5.94 25.23 -0.41
C SER A 252 -6.73 25.81 0.76
N HIS A 253 -7.79 25.14 1.23
CA HIS A 253 -8.54 25.59 2.41
C HIS A 253 -7.65 25.69 3.66
N CYS A 254 -6.76 24.71 3.88
CA CYS A 254 -5.82 24.77 4.99
C CYS A 254 -4.80 25.93 4.85
N ASN A 255 -4.38 26.23 3.62
CA ASN A 255 -3.51 27.39 3.36
C ASN A 255 -4.22 28.71 3.69
N ASP A 256 -5.48 28.87 3.25
CA ASP A 256 -6.29 30.07 3.52
C ASP A 256 -6.48 30.30 5.03
N LEU A 257 -6.52 29.21 5.81
CA LEU A 257 -6.63 29.22 7.26
C LEU A 257 -5.28 29.29 7.99
N ASN A 258 -4.16 29.46 7.27
CA ASN A 258 -2.79 29.46 7.82
C ASN A 258 -2.45 28.21 8.65
N LEU A 259 -3.00 27.04 8.30
CA LEU A 259 -2.79 25.77 9.01
C LEU A 259 -1.56 25.00 8.52
N GLN A 260 -0.70 25.63 7.72
CA GLN A 260 0.43 24.97 7.08
C GLN A 260 1.35 24.28 8.08
N GLN A 261 1.58 24.84 9.26
CA GLN A 261 2.49 24.26 10.26
C GLN A 261 1.87 23.13 11.09
N THR A 262 0.55 22.88 10.97
CA THR A 262 -0.15 21.86 11.77
C THR A 262 0.18 20.45 11.30
N LEU A 263 0.17 19.49 12.24
CA LEU A 263 0.31 18.06 11.91
C LEU A 263 -0.80 17.56 10.97
N PHE A 264 -1.99 18.17 11.01
CA PHE A 264 -3.09 17.83 10.11
C PHE A 264 -2.76 18.16 8.65
N TYR A 265 -2.26 19.36 8.38
CA TYR A 265 -1.83 19.75 7.04
C TYR A 265 -0.71 18.85 6.52
N GLN A 266 0.28 18.59 7.37
CA GLN A 266 1.40 17.71 7.05
C GLN A 266 0.94 16.29 6.70
N TYR A 267 -0.01 15.74 7.46
CA TYR A 267 -0.65 14.45 7.16
C TYR A 267 -1.35 14.46 5.80
N LEU A 268 -2.14 15.50 5.51
CA LEU A 268 -2.84 15.63 4.23
C LEU A 268 -1.87 15.71 3.05
N LEU A 269 -0.79 16.47 3.18
CA LEU A 269 0.25 16.59 2.15
C LEU A 269 0.91 15.24 1.88
N LEU A 270 1.28 14.49 2.93
CA LEU A 270 1.87 13.15 2.78
C LEU A 270 0.90 12.15 2.16
N SER A 271 -0.36 12.16 2.61
CA SER A 271 -1.42 11.29 2.09
C SER A 271 -1.71 11.58 0.61
N PHE A 272 -1.71 12.86 0.22
CA PHE A 272 -1.86 13.25 -1.18
C PHE A 272 -0.73 12.74 -2.07
N ILE A 273 0.53 12.89 -1.63
CA ILE A 273 1.68 12.39 -2.39
C ILE A 273 1.68 10.86 -2.45
N ASN A 274 1.27 10.18 -1.37
CA ASN A 274 1.11 8.73 -1.34
C ASN A 274 0.05 8.27 -2.34
N PHE A 275 -1.13 8.90 -2.34
CA PHE A 275 -2.20 8.63 -3.31
C PHE A 275 -1.72 8.81 -4.75
N CYS A 276 -0.99 9.88 -5.06
CA CYS A 276 -0.46 10.11 -6.40
C CYS A 276 0.53 9.03 -6.85
N LEU A 277 1.31 8.47 -5.92
CA LEU A 277 2.21 7.34 -6.21
C LEU A 277 1.45 6.04 -6.45
N GLU A 278 0.44 5.74 -5.62
CA GLU A 278 -0.40 4.54 -5.76
C GLU A 278 -1.15 4.52 -7.10
N GLU A 279 -1.62 5.69 -7.55
CA GLU A 279 -2.34 5.84 -8.83
C GLU A 279 -1.43 6.10 -10.03
N HIS A 280 -0.10 6.10 -9.86
CA HIS A 280 0.87 6.45 -10.91
C HIS A 280 0.53 7.77 -11.63
N ILE A 281 0.11 8.79 -10.87
CA ILE A 281 -0.14 10.14 -11.40
C ILE A 281 1.19 10.83 -11.64
N ASP A 282 1.40 11.32 -12.87
CA ASP A 282 2.63 12.02 -13.20
C ASP A 282 2.79 13.31 -12.37
N TYR A 283 3.98 13.47 -11.80
CA TYR A 283 4.33 14.62 -10.98
C TYR A 283 4.38 15.93 -11.76
N VAL A 284 4.47 15.86 -13.10
CA VAL A 284 4.29 17.05 -13.95
C VAL A 284 2.91 17.67 -13.72
N SER A 285 1.86 16.85 -13.55
CA SER A 285 0.49 17.31 -13.31
C SER A 285 0.26 17.91 -11.91
N ILE A 286 1.20 17.68 -10.98
CA ILE A 286 1.17 18.16 -9.59
C ILE A 286 2.44 18.90 -9.19
N LYS A 287 3.14 19.50 -10.17
CA LYS A 287 4.49 20.06 -10.02
C LYS A 287 4.61 21.02 -8.83
N ASP A 288 3.64 21.90 -8.65
CA ASP A 288 3.67 22.93 -7.59
C ASP A 288 3.61 22.32 -6.19
N ILE A 289 2.71 21.35 -6.00
CA ILE A 289 2.54 20.65 -4.70
C ILE A 289 3.73 19.72 -4.45
N TYR A 290 4.28 19.10 -5.49
CA TYR A 290 5.45 18.27 -5.35
C TYR A 290 6.72 19.06 -5.00
N GLN A 291 6.87 20.25 -5.59
CA GLN A 291 7.96 21.14 -5.22
C GLN A 291 7.82 21.60 -3.76
N LEU A 292 6.60 21.97 -3.36
CA LEU A 292 6.29 22.25 -1.96
C LEU A 292 6.68 21.06 -1.08
N PHE A 293 6.21 19.85 -1.36
CA PHE A 293 6.54 18.63 -0.61
C PHE A 293 8.05 18.41 -0.45
N LYS A 294 8.84 18.63 -1.50
CA LYS A 294 10.31 18.50 -1.44
C LYS A 294 10.94 19.47 -0.46
N ASP A 295 10.52 20.72 -0.50
CA ASP A 295 11.11 21.79 0.29
C ASP A 295 10.51 21.88 1.70
N TYR A 296 9.37 21.22 1.92
CA TYR A 296 8.64 21.26 3.18
C TYR A 296 9.36 20.52 4.31
N GLU A 297 9.64 21.21 5.42
CA GLU A 297 10.20 20.63 6.64
C GLU A 297 9.08 20.15 7.57
N PHE A 298 9.00 18.84 7.81
CA PHE A 298 7.97 18.27 8.67
C PHE A 298 8.37 18.37 10.14
N THR A 299 7.40 18.61 11.01
CA THR A 299 7.66 18.88 12.44
C THR A 299 7.96 17.61 13.23
N CYS A 300 7.30 16.49 12.91
CA CYS A 300 7.54 15.22 13.58
C CYS A 300 8.49 14.30 12.80
N VAL A 301 9.16 13.41 13.53
CA VAL A 301 10.20 12.51 12.98
C VAL A 301 9.56 11.50 12.02
N GLU A 302 8.39 10.99 12.35
CA GLU A 302 7.65 9.98 11.60
C GLU A 302 7.23 10.50 10.22
N PHE A 303 6.75 11.75 10.15
CA PHE A 303 6.42 12.39 8.88
C PHE A 303 7.66 12.66 8.03
N ASN A 304 8.80 13.00 8.65
CA ASN A 304 10.08 13.07 7.92
C ASN A 304 10.53 11.69 7.39
N MET A 305 10.31 10.62 8.15
CA MET A 305 10.55 9.25 7.69
C MET A 305 9.61 8.88 6.54
N TRP A 306 8.33 9.25 6.63
CA TRP A 306 7.34 9.03 5.58
C TRP A 306 7.71 9.80 4.30
N LYS A 307 8.04 11.09 4.40
CA LYS A 307 8.55 11.91 3.30
C LYS A 307 9.72 11.22 2.59
N SER A 308 10.66 10.69 3.38
CA SER A 308 11.85 10.03 2.84
C SER A 308 11.52 8.71 2.15
N ILE A 309 10.59 7.92 2.70
CA ILE A 309 10.05 6.71 2.05
C ILE A 309 9.41 7.06 0.71
N LEU A 310 8.49 8.03 0.67
CA LEU A 310 7.80 8.43 -0.57
C LEU A 310 8.79 8.95 -1.61
N THR A 311 9.80 9.71 -1.18
CA THR A 311 10.87 10.20 -2.08
C THR A 311 11.67 9.06 -2.70
N ILE A 312 11.98 8.03 -1.91
CA ILE A 312 12.69 6.84 -2.39
C ILE A 312 11.80 6.02 -3.33
N LEU A 313 10.54 5.78 -2.96
CA LEU A 313 9.57 5.04 -3.78
C LEU A 313 9.36 5.73 -5.13
N TYR A 314 9.18 7.05 -5.14
CA TYR A 314 9.12 7.83 -6.37
C TYR A 314 10.35 7.65 -7.28
N LYS A 315 11.54 7.66 -6.68
CA LYS A 315 12.77 7.43 -7.44
C LYS A 315 12.85 5.99 -7.95
N ILE A 316 12.35 5.02 -7.19
CA ILE A 316 12.29 3.61 -7.63
C ILE A 316 11.32 3.44 -8.78
N SER A 317 10.10 3.99 -8.70
CA SER A 317 9.08 3.89 -9.75
C SER A 317 9.55 4.50 -11.08
N ASN A 318 10.46 5.48 -11.02
CA ASN A 318 11.06 6.13 -12.19
C ASN A 318 12.45 5.62 -12.56
N ASP A 319 12.91 4.55 -11.93
CA ASP A 319 14.25 3.97 -12.15
C ASP A 319 15.42 4.96 -12.00
N GLN A 320 15.29 5.90 -11.07
CA GLN A 320 16.32 6.88 -10.74
C GLN A 320 17.31 6.36 -9.69
N ASN A 321 18.47 7.04 -9.56
CA ASN A 321 19.46 6.73 -8.54
C ASN A 321 18.98 7.17 -7.14
N ILE A 322 19.01 6.24 -6.18
CA ILE A 322 18.57 6.43 -4.79
C ILE A 322 19.71 6.56 -3.77
N SER A 323 20.98 6.50 -4.19
CA SER A 323 22.13 6.36 -3.27
C SER A 323 22.19 7.48 -2.21
N GLU A 324 22.08 8.74 -2.63
CA GLU A 324 22.06 9.91 -1.73
C GLU A 324 20.87 9.86 -0.76
N ASN A 325 19.68 9.47 -1.24
CA ASN A 325 18.49 9.35 -0.40
C ASN A 325 18.62 8.21 0.62
N LEU A 326 19.27 7.10 0.25
CA LEU A 326 19.55 6.01 1.17
C LEU A 326 20.53 6.42 2.26
N GLU A 327 21.55 7.20 1.91
CA GLU A 327 22.52 7.74 2.88
C GLU A 327 21.84 8.71 3.85
N GLN A 328 21.07 9.66 3.32
CA GLN A 328 20.30 10.59 4.13
C GLN A 328 19.30 9.85 5.04
N PHE A 329 18.57 8.87 4.50
CA PHE A 329 17.64 8.06 5.29
C PHE A 329 18.35 7.30 6.40
N LYS A 330 19.51 6.67 6.12
CA LYS A 330 20.30 5.96 7.13
C LYS A 330 20.81 6.91 8.20
N PHE A 331 21.22 8.12 7.82
CA PHE A 331 21.63 9.17 8.75
C PHE A 331 20.49 9.55 9.68
N ASP A 332 19.32 9.89 9.13
CA ASP A 332 18.15 10.30 9.91
C ASP A 332 17.61 9.17 10.80
N LEU A 333 17.61 7.94 10.29
CA LEU A 333 17.19 6.75 11.04
C LEU A 333 18.08 6.50 12.26
N ASN A 334 19.40 6.69 12.11
CA ASN A 334 20.35 6.53 13.21
C ASN A 334 20.28 7.68 14.21
N LYS A 335 20.12 8.93 13.72
CA LYS A 335 19.93 10.13 14.54
C LYS A 335 18.73 10.00 15.46
N ASN A 336 17.62 9.44 14.97
CA ASN A 336 16.36 9.34 15.72
C ASN A 336 16.07 7.94 16.28
N LYS A 337 17.08 7.06 16.36
CA LYS A 337 16.90 5.65 16.71
C LYS A 337 16.12 5.42 18.02
N GLN A 338 16.47 6.13 19.09
CA GLN A 338 15.84 5.92 20.40
C GLN A 338 14.35 6.29 20.38
N TYR A 339 14.02 7.39 19.73
CA TYR A 339 12.64 7.84 19.55
C TYR A 339 11.81 6.83 18.75
N LEU A 340 12.35 6.34 17.63
CA LEU A 340 11.67 5.38 16.74
C LEU A 340 11.52 3.98 17.34
N ILE A 341 12.16 3.69 18.48
CA ILE A 341 11.94 2.44 19.24
C ILE A 341 10.70 2.55 20.12
N THR A 342 10.41 3.75 20.66
CA THR A 342 9.33 3.97 21.63
C THR A 342 8.07 4.59 21.02
N CYS A 343 8.17 5.12 19.80
CA CYS A 343 7.04 5.70 19.07
C CYS A 343 5.93 4.66 18.84
N SER A 344 4.68 5.08 19.09
CA SER A 344 3.48 4.25 18.87
C SER A 344 2.34 4.99 18.16
N LYS A 345 2.19 6.31 18.39
CA LYS A 345 1.08 7.10 17.84
C LYS A 345 1.46 8.56 17.64
N ILE A 346 0.82 9.21 16.67
CA ILE A 346 0.82 10.67 16.48
C ILE A 346 -0.61 11.17 16.71
N THR A 347 -0.78 12.17 17.55
CA THR A 347 -2.05 12.88 17.72
C THR A 347 -2.00 14.15 16.88
N LEU A 348 -3.00 14.37 16.03
CA LEU A 348 -3.06 15.56 15.18
C LEU A 348 -3.44 16.81 16.01
N ASP A 349 -2.92 17.99 15.67
CA ASP A 349 -3.11 19.19 16.51
C ASP A 349 -4.54 19.77 16.46
N LEU A 350 -5.27 19.51 15.38
CA LEU A 350 -6.62 20.06 15.21
C LEU A 350 -7.65 19.31 16.06
N PHE A 351 -7.42 18.01 16.30
CA PHE A 351 -8.32 17.08 16.97
C PHE A 351 -7.58 15.86 17.47
N PRO A 352 -8.08 15.13 18.48
CA PRO A 352 -7.47 13.90 18.97
C PRO A 352 -7.63 12.70 17.99
N LEU A 353 -7.46 12.93 16.69
CA LEU A 353 -7.24 11.88 15.70
C LEU A 353 -5.85 11.31 15.93
N GLU A 354 -5.80 9.99 16.15
CA GLU A 354 -4.57 9.26 16.37
C GLU A 354 -4.19 8.48 15.11
N ILE A 355 -2.98 8.71 14.61
CA ILE A 355 -2.37 7.92 13.54
C ILE A 355 -1.52 6.83 14.18
N ASN A 356 -1.74 5.58 13.78
CA ASN A 356 -0.89 4.47 14.19
C ASN A 356 0.44 4.53 13.42
N THR A 357 1.56 4.57 14.15
CA THR A 357 2.90 4.73 13.56
C THR A 357 3.70 3.46 13.47
N ILE A 358 3.06 2.29 13.53
CA ILE A 358 3.78 1.02 13.65
C ILE A 358 4.80 0.78 12.52
N ILE A 359 4.49 1.23 11.30
CA ILE A 359 5.39 1.14 10.14
C ILE A 359 6.67 1.97 10.37
N PHE A 360 6.56 3.08 11.12
CA PHE A 360 7.67 3.98 11.43
C PHE A 360 8.55 3.51 12.59
N GLN A 361 8.31 2.33 13.16
CA GLN A 361 9.23 1.76 14.13
C GLN A 361 10.59 1.45 13.51
N TYR A 362 11.67 1.67 14.26
CA TYR A 362 13.05 1.55 13.78
C TYR A 362 13.33 0.21 13.07
N THR A 363 12.83 -0.91 13.61
CA THR A 363 13.03 -2.24 13.02
C THR A 363 12.31 -2.40 11.68
N ASN A 364 11.08 -1.90 11.58
CA ASN A 364 10.28 -1.95 10.36
C ASN A 364 10.91 -1.07 9.27
N LEU A 365 11.27 0.17 9.60
CA LEU A 365 11.96 1.09 8.69
C LEU A 365 13.28 0.52 8.14
N LYS A 366 14.09 -0.12 9.00
CA LYS A 366 15.36 -0.74 8.59
C LYS A 366 15.17 -1.90 7.60
N ILE A 367 14.08 -2.65 7.71
CA ILE A 367 13.78 -3.75 6.79
C ILE A 367 13.16 -3.22 5.50
N LEU A 368 12.24 -2.26 5.59
CA LEU A 368 11.66 -1.59 4.42
C LEU A 368 12.73 -0.96 3.52
N ILE A 369 13.68 -0.22 4.11
CA ILE A 369 14.77 0.38 3.34
C ILE A 369 15.67 -0.68 2.70
N SER A 370 15.84 -1.84 3.35
CA SER A 370 16.61 -2.95 2.78
C SER A 370 15.90 -3.58 1.58
N LEU A 371 14.56 -3.69 1.64
CA LEU A 371 13.75 -4.11 0.51
C LEU A 371 13.83 -3.10 -0.64
N PHE A 372 13.60 -1.81 -0.38
CA PHE A 372 13.66 -0.76 -1.40
C PHE A 372 15.03 -0.69 -2.08
N GLN A 373 16.11 -0.82 -1.29
CA GLN A 373 17.46 -0.93 -1.81
C GLN A 373 17.59 -2.16 -2.73
N SER A 374 17.10 -3.32 -2.31
CA SER A 374 17.17 -4.55 -3.11
C SER A 374 16.42 -4.45 -4.43
N VAL A 375 15.21 -3.88 -4.42
CA VAL A 375 14.37 -3.71 -5.62
C VAL A 375 15.04 -2.73 -6.60
N SER A 376 15.54 -1.58 -6.12
CA SER A 376 16.13 -0.56 -6.99
C SER A 376 17.39 -1.04 -7.73
N TYR A 377 18.17 -1.92 -7.11
CA TYR A 377 19.40 -2.48 -7.68
C TYR A 377 19.20 -3.86 -8.33
N LEU A 378 17.96 -4.38 -8.39
CA LEU A 378 17.67 -5.70 -8.93
C LEU A 378 18.13 -5.86 -10.39
N VAL A 379 17.99 -4.80 -11.19
CA VAL A 379 18.46 -4.73 -12.59
C VAL A 379 19.97 -4.97 -12.71
N ASN A 380 20.74 -4.68 -11.65
CA ASN A 380 22.19 -4.85 -11.60
C ASN A 380 22.61 -6.19 -10.96
N CYS A 381 21.74 -7.20 -10.91
CA CYS A 381 22.02 -8.48 -10.24
C CYS A 381 23.29 -9.19 -10.77
N HIS A 382 23.71 -8.90 -12.01
CA HIS A 382 24.93 -9.42 -12.64
C HIS A 382 26.23 -8.86 -12.02
N ASP A 383 26.20 -7.66 -11.44
CA ASP A 383 27.37 -7.00 -10.88
C ASP A 383 27.54 -7.35 -9.40
N LYS A 384 28.61 -8.10 -9.09
CA LYS A 384 28.93 -8.53 -7.72
C LYS A 384 29.12 -7.36 -6.73
N SER A 385 29.46 -6.17 -7.21
CA SER A 385 29.67 -4.99 -6.37
C SER A 385 28.37 -4.27 -6.01
N SER A 386 27.34 -4.38 -6.86
CA SER A 386 26.05 -3.69 -6.70
C SER A 386 24.86 -4.63 -6.49
N ASN A 387 25.04 -5.95 -6.54
CA ASN A 387 24.02 -6.93 -6.18
C ASN A 387 23.83 -6.98 -4.65
N PHE A 388 22.91 -6.14 -4.17
CA PHE A 388 22.45 -6.14 -2.78
C PHE A 388 21.31 -7.14 -2.53
N SER A 389 20.52 -7.47 -3.56
CA SER A 389 19.33 -8.32 -3.49
C SER A 389 19.62 -9.71 -2.94
N THR A 390 20.66 -10.38 -3.44
CA THR A 390 21.09 -11.72 -2.96
C THR A 390 21.35 -11.79 -1.45
N LYS A 391 21.81 -10.68 -0.84
CA LYS A 391 22.15 -10.64 0.60
C LYS A 391 21.03 -10.07 1.46
N LEU A 392 20.24 -9.14 0.93
CA LEU A 392 19.25 -8.39 1.70
C LEU A 392 17.85 -9.03 1.64
N LEU A 393 17.41 -9.54 0.48
CA LEU A 393 16.10 -10.17 0.35
C LEU A 393 15.93 -11.38 1.31
N PRO A 394 16.91 -12.30 1.47
CA PRO A 394 16.79 -13.38 2.44
C PRO A 394 16.69 -12.89 3.90
N LYS A 395 17.23 -11.71 4.22
CA LYS A 395 17.06 -11.10 5.56
C LYS A 395 15.64 -10.56 5.73
N CYS A 396 15.05 -10.00 4.67
CA CYS A 396 13.65 -9.57 4.67
C CYS A 396 12.72 -10.78 4.87
N VAL A 397 12.95 -11.90 4.17
CA VAL A 397 12.21 -13.16 4.39
C VAL A 397 12.29 -13.56 5.85
N LYS A 398 13.50 -13.67 6.41
CA LYS A 398 13.65 -14.01 7.84
C LYS A 398 12.92 -13.03 8.75
N PHE A 399 12.83 -11.76 8.41
CA PHE A 399 12.13 -10.79 9.25
C PHE A 399 10.61 -10.94 9.17
N PHE A 400 10.05 -11.08 7.97
CA PHE A 400 8.60 -11.15 7.73
C PHE A 400 8.01 -12.54 7.98
N ALA A 401 8.79 -13.62 7.79
CA ALA A 401 8.37 -15.01 8.02
C ALA A 401 8.53 -15.44 9.49
N LEU A 402 9.18 -14.66 10.34
CA LEU A 402 9.29 -14.99 11.77
C LEU A 402 7.96 -14.68 12.47
N ASP A 403 7.23 -15.74 12.82
CA ASP A 403 6.17 -15.79 13.85
C ASP A 403 6.69 -15.48 15.27
N ASP A 404 7.60 -14.51 15.41
CA ASP A 404 8.22 -14.21 16.69
C ASP A 404 7.23 -13.46 17.58
N PHE A 405 6.40 -14.21 18.29
CA PHE A 405 5.58 -13.76 19.42
C PHE A 405 6.40 -12.91 20.41
N LYS A 406 7.71 -13.18 20.55
CA LYS A 406 8.64 -12.40 21.39
C LYS A 406 8.91 -10.98 20.88
N LYS A 407 8.77 -10.71 19.58
CA LYS A 407 8.79 -9.34 19.03
C LYS A 407 7.44 -8.67 19.22
N MET A 408 6.33 -9.42 19.07
CA MET A 408 4.98 -8.90 19.31
C MET A 408 4.77 -8.45 20.77
N GLU A 409 5.31 -9.21 21.73
CA GLU A 409 5.27 -8.86 23.16
C GLU A 409 6.06 -7.57 23.48
N LYS A 410 7.12 -7.25 22.72
CA LYS A 410 7.84 -5.97 22.83
C LYS A 410 7.10 -4.81 22.14
N MET A 411 6.20 -5.11 21.22
CA MET A 411 5.33 -4.15 20.53
C MET A 411 4.00 -3.93 21.29
N ASN A 412 3.86 -4.41 22.53
CA ASN A 412 2.64 -4.34 23.35
C ASN A 412 2.00 -2.93 23.47
N ASN A 413 2.75 -1.84 23.26
CA ASN A 413 2.20 -0.49 23.27
C ASN A 413 1.60 -0.03 21.93
N ALA A 414 1.95 -0.70 20.81
CA ALA A 414 1.54 -0.30 19.47
C ALA A 414 0.20 -0.92 19.02
N PHE A 415 -0.17 -2.07 19.61
CA PHE A 415 -1.41 -2.79 19.30
C PHE A 415 -2.32 -2.84 20.52
N ARG A 416 -3.63 -2.68 20.32
CA ARG A 416 -4.63 -2.74 21.40
C ARG A 416 -5.54 -3.96 21.31
N ASN A 417 -5.65 -4.61 20.16
CA ASN A 417 -6.63 -5.67 19.93
C ASN A 417 -6.14 -6.67 18.87
N VAL A 418 -6.85 -7.80 18.76
CA VAL A 418 -6.57 -8.84 17.76
C VAL A 418 -6.69 -8.30 16.34
N SER A 419 -7.68 -7.44 16.06
CA SER A 419 -7.87 -6.86 14.72
C SER A 419 -6.69 -6.01 14.25
N SER A 420 -6.11 -5.18 15.13
CA SER A 420 -4.91 -4.39 14.81
C SER A 420 -3.69 -5.27 14.52
N LEU A 421 -3.61 -6.42 15.18
CA LEU A 421 -2.56 -7.40 14.93
C LEU A 421 -2.78 -8.14 13.60
N SER A 422 -4.03 -8.52 13.30
CA SER A 422 -4.36 -9.20 12.05
C SER A 422 -4.10 -8.30 10.84
N VAL A 423 -4.36 -6.99 10.93
CA VAL A 423 -3.99 -6.00 9.91
C VAL A 423 -2.47 -5.96 9.68
N TYR A 424 -1.68 -5.96 10.76
CA TYR A 424 -0.21 -5.99 10.63
C TYR A 424 0.30 -7.31 10.09
N GLN A 425 -0.30 -8.45 10.44
CA GLN A 425 0.00 -9.75 9.84
C GLN A 425 -0.34 -9.78 8.35
N LYS A 426 -1.49 -9.22 7.94
CA LYS A 426 -1.84 -9.06 6.51
C LYS A 426 -0.77 -8.25 5.77
N LEU A 427 -0.29 -7.15 6.37
CA LEU A 427 0.83 -6.38 5.83
C LEU A 427 2.10 -7.23 5.73
N GLN A 428 2.50 -7.96 6.78
CA GLN A 428 3.69 -8.80 6.76
C GLN A 428 3.61 -9.90 5.70
N ASN A 429 2.46 -10.55 5.54
CA ASN A 429 2.23 -11.55 4.51
C ASN A 429 2.37 -10.95 3.11
N LYS A 430 1.83 -9.74 2.89
CA LYS A 430 2.00 -9.04 1.61
C LYS A 430 3.45 -8.68 1.34
N MET A 431 4.18 -8.23 2.36
CA MET A 431 5.61 -7.93 2.25
C MET A 431 6.43 -9.19 1.95
N LEU A 432 6.08 -10.32 2.56
CA LEU A 432 6.72 -11.61 2.30
C LEU A 432 6.48 -12.04 0.85
N GLU A 433 5.24 -11.96 0.36
CA GLU A 433 4.88 -12.25 -1.03
C GLU A 433 5.72 -11.42 -2.02
N LEU A 434 5.87 -10.11 -1.77
CA LEU A 434 6.70 -9.23 -2.61
C LEU A 434 8.18 -9.64 -2.59
N VAL A 435 8.72 -9.97 -1.42
CA VAL A 435 10.11 -10.42 -1.28
C VAL A 435 10.34 -11.71 -2.06
N GLU A 436 9.43 -12.69 -1.95
CA GLU A 436 9.48 -13.95 -2.69
C GLU A 436 9.39 -13.72 -4.20
N PHE A 437 8.51 -12.81 -4.64
CA PHE A 437 8.40 -12.41 -6.04
C PHE A 437 9.73 -11.85 -6.56
N TYR A 438 10.35 -10.88 -5.87
CA TYR A 438 11.61 -10.30 -6.33
C TYR A 438 12.80 -11.26 -6.26
N MET A 439 12.81 -12.19 -5.30
CA MET A 439 13.80 -13.28 -5.29
C MET A 439 13.62 -14.22 -6.49
N GLY A 440 12.37 -14.54 -6.82
CA GLY A 440 12.03 -15.29 -8.03
C GLY A 440 12.46 -14.56 -9.30
N TRP A 441 12.23 -13.25 -9.36
CA TRP A 441 12.61 -12.40 -10.48
C TRP A 441 14.14 -12.28 -10.63
N GLU A 442 14.88 -12.16 -9.53
CA GLU A 442 16.34 -12.18 -9.54
C GLU A 442 16.89 -13.50 -10.12
N SER A 443 16.27 -14.63 -9.74
CA SER A 443 16.63 -15.94 -10.28
C SER A 443 16.41 -16.01 -11.79
N LEU A 444 15.32 -15.43 -12.30
CA LEU A 444 15.09 -15.36 -13.74
C LEU A 444 16.17 -14.54 -14.47
N LEU A 445 16.63 -13.44 -13.88
CA LEU A 445 17.70 -12.63 -14.46
C LEU A 445 19.09 -13.30 -14.36
N SER A 446 19.32 -14.11 -13.32
CA SER A 446 20.65 -14.65 -13.00
C SER A 446 20.92 -16.04 -13.56
N THR A 447 19.87 -16.81 -13.85
CA THR A 447 19.94 -18.18 -14.38
C THR A 447 18.92 -18.29 -15.52
N ILE A 448 19.40 -18.59 -16.73
CA ILE A 448 18.51 -19.17 -17.76
C ILE A 448 17.95 -20.43 -17.11
N ALA A 449 16.62 -20.49 -16.95
CA ALA A 449 15.96 -21.54 -16.18
C ALA A 449 16.25 -22.92 -16.79
N GLU A 450 17.28 -23.58 -16.29
CA GLU A 450 17.55 -24.99 -16.60
C GLU A 450 16.63 -25.84 -15.73
N ASP A 451 15.68 -26.48 -16.42
CA ASP A 451 14.89 -27.65 -16.02
C ASP A 451 14.21 -27.64 -14.63
N THR A 452 12.92 -27.27 -14.58
CA THR A 452 11.95 -27.80 -13.59
C THR A 452 10.49 -27.42 -13.90
N ILE A 453 10.06 -27.39 -15.17
CA ILE A 453 8.62 -27.38 -15.46
C ILE A 453 8.23 -28.81 -15.83
N THR A 454 7.63 -29.49 -14.85
CA THR A 454 7.05 -30.82 -15.01
C THR A 454 5.55 -30.65 -15.25
N SER A 455 5.08 -31.18 -16.37
CA SER A 455 3.68 -31.26 -16.85
C SER A 455 3.13 -30.11 -17.71
N ASP A 456 2.52 -30.56 -18.80
CA ASP A 456 1.77 -29.79 -19.79
C ASP A 456 0.35 -29.52 -19.30
N LYS A 457 -0.06 -28.25 -19.42
CA LYS A 457 -1.42 -27.69 -19.61
C LYS A 457 -1.94 -26.69 -18.57
N ASP A 458 -1.55 -26.71 -17.31
CA ASP A 458 -1.98 -25.70 -16.34
C ASP A 458 -0.78 -25.13 -15.57
N VAL A 459 -0.11 -24.14 -16.17
CA VAL A 459 1.02 -23.44 -15.51
C VAL A 459 0.52 -22.49 -14.42
N ILE A 460 -0.72 -22.02 -14.55
CA ILE A 460 -1.36 -21.09 -13.64
C ILE A 460 -2.40 -21.83 -12.81
N ASP A 461 -2.26 -21.76 -11.48
CA ASP A 461 -3.31 -22.19 -10.56
C ASP A 461 -4.30 -21.03 -10.37
N SER A 462 -5.60 -21.31 -10.24
CA SER A 462 -6.59 -20.27 -9.94
C SER A 462 -6.28 -19.56 -8.62
N ASP A 463 -5.72 -20.30 -7.66
CA ASP A 463 -5.40 -19.83 -6.31
C ASP A 463 -4.07 -19.04 -6.25
N ASP A 464 -3.31 -19.01 -7.34
CA ASP A 464 -2.08 -18.22 -7.40
C ASP A 464 -2.37 -16.72 -7.38
N THR A 465 -1.55 -15.98 -6.64
CA THR A 465 -1.55 -14.52 -6.72
C THR A 465 -1.01 -14.05 -8.08
N ILE A 466 -1.41 -12.85 -8.52
CA ILE A 466 -0.99 -12.27 -9.80
C ILE A 466 0.54 -12.27 -9.95
N TYR A 467 1.29 -11.94 -8.88
CA TYR A 467 2.77 -12.00 -8.87
C TYR A 467 3.31 -13.40 -9.16
N LYS A 468 2.73 -14.44 -8.56
CA LYS A 468 3.12 -15.84 -8.79
C LYS A 468 2.79 -16.28 -10.21
N LYS A 469 1.59 -15.94 -10.72
CA LYS A 469 1.17 -16.23 -12.09
C LYS A 469 2.16 -15.65 -13.11
N VAL A 470 2.48 -14.35 -12.99
CA VAL A 470 3.46 -13.67 -13.86
C VAL A 470 4.81 -14.38 -13.79
N LEU A 471 5.33 -14.67 -12.58
CA LEU A 471 6.62 -15.34 -12.44
C LEU A 471 6.67 -16.74 -13.10
N LYS A 472 5.59 -17.54 -12.98
CA LYS A 472 5.50 -18.87 -13.60
C LYS A 472 5.48 -18.77 -15.13
N VAL A 473 4.71 -17.84 -15.68
CA VAL A 473 4.65 -17.61 -17.14
C VAL A 473 5.97 -17.09 -17.69
N SER A 474 6.64 -16.16 -16.99
CA SER A 474 7.97 -15.67 -17.38
C SER A 474 9.02 -16.80 -17.37
N LYS A 475 8.95 -17.72 -16.40
CA LYS A 475 9.78 -18.95 -16.38
C LYS A 475 9.52 -19.82 -17.60
N LEU A 476 8.24 -20.05 -17.94
CA LEU A 476 7.86 -20.82 -19.12
C LEU A 476 8.44 -20.21 -20.40
N GLN A 477 8.29 -18.90 -20.57
CA GLN A 477 8.80 -18.16 -21.73
C GLN A 477 10.31 -18.34 -21.94
N LEU A 478 11.09 -18.34 -20.84
CA LEU A 478 12.53 -18.52 -20.87
C LEU A 478 12.97 -19.98 -21.09
N SER A 479 12.13 -20.95 -20.69
CA SER A 479 12.40 -22.40 -20.81
C SER A 479 12.06 -23.01 -22.18
N SER A 480 11.59 -22.20 -23.13
CA SER A 480 10.82 -22.57 -24.33
C SER A 480 11.50 -23.44 -25.39
N LYS A 481 12.65 -24.06 -25.11
CA LYS A 481 13.35 -25.02 -26.00
C LYS A 481 12.53 -26.27 -26.38
N LYS A 482 11.38 -26.55 -25.73
CA LYS A 482 10.71 -27.87 -25.78
C LYS A 482 9.36 -27.94 -26.53
N TYR A 483 8.74 -26.83 -26.97
CA TYR A 483 7.35 -26.87 -27.46
C TYR A 483 7.12 -26.15 -28.79
N SER A 484 6.51 -26.84 -29.76
CA SER A 484 6.13 -26.27 -31.06
C SER A 484 5.01 -25.21 -30.97
N ASN A 485 4.19 -25.26 -29.91
CA ASN A 485 3.03 -24.37 -29.71
C ASN A 485 3.21 -23.40 -28.53
N ILE A 486 4.45 -23.15 -28.09
CA ILE A 486 4.72 -22.32 -26.91
C ILE A 486 4.11 -20.92 -27.01
N ALA A 487 4.09 -20.32 -28.20
CA ALA A 487 3.60 -18.96 -28.38
C ALA A 487 2.09 -18.87 -28.08
N THR A 488 1.29 -19.86 -28.51
CA THR A 488 -0.14 -19.92 -28.21
C THR A 488 -0.39 -20.08 -26.72
N ILE A 489 0.35 -20.99 -26.06
CA ILE A 489 0.26 -21.21 -24.60
C ILE A 489 0.61 -19.93 -23.83
N LEU A 490 1.65 -19.20 -24.24
CA LEU A 490 2.03 -17.94 -23.61
C LEU A 490 0.99 -16.86 -23.81
N ILE A 491 0.40 -16.76 -25.00
CA ILE A 491 -0.70 -15.82 -25.29
C ILE A 491 -1.87 -16.10 -24.35
N GLU A 492 -2.35 -17.34 -24.27
CA GLU A 492 -3.46 -17.73 -23.39
C GLU A 492 -3.19 -17.37 -21.91
N ASN A 493 -2.01 -17.71 -21.40
CA ASN A 493 -1.64 -17.44 -20.02
C ASN A 493 -1.53 -15.94 -19.70
N TYR A 494 -0.89 -15.14 -20.58
CA TYR A 494 -0.83 -13.70 -20.36
C TYR A 494 -2.20 -13.02 -20.50
N THR A 495 -3.06 -13.50 -21.40
CA THR A 495 -4.44 -13.01 -21.50
C THR A 495 -5.25 -13.33 -20.24
N HIS A 496 -5.11 -14.53 -19.67
CA HIS A 496 -5.74 -14.87 -18.39
C HIS A 496 -5.26 -13.96 -17.25
N ILE A 497 -3.94 -13.70 -17.16
CA ILE A 497 -3.40 -12.79 -16.15
C ILE A 497 -3.97 -11.37 -16.32
N LEU A 498 -4.11 -10.87 -17.55
CA LEU A 498 -4.72 -9.57 -17.80
C LEU A 498 -6.18 -9.52 -17.36
N GLN A 499 -6.95 -10.58 -17.60
CA GLN A 499 -8.33 -10.67 -17.14
C GLN A 499 -8.42 -10.64 -15.60
N ASP A 500 -7.54 -11.38 -14.92
CA ASP A 500 -7.46 -11.35 -13.45
C ASP A 500 -7.09 -9.95 -12.95
N ILE A 501 -6.11 -9.29 -13.59
CA ILE A 501 -5.71 -7.92 -13.25
C ILE A 501 -6.87 -6.94 -13.46
N ASP A 502 -7.60 -7.03 -14.57
CA ASP A 502 -8.71 -6.12 -14.86
C ASP A 502 -9.89 -6.37 -13.92
N CYS A 503 -10.19 -7.63 -13.57
CA CYS A 503 -11.16 -7.94 -12.52
C CYS A 503 -10.74 -7.34 -11.17
N THR A 504 -9.47 -7.47 -10.82
CA THR A 504 -8.92 -6.97 -9.55
C THR A 504 -8.86 -5.45 -9.50
N ASN A 505 -8.46 -4.79 -10.58
CA ASN A 505 -8.42 -3.32 -10.67
C ASN A 505 -9.83 -2.69 -10.67
N ASN A 506 -10.83 -3.42 -11.17
CA ASN A 506 -12.23 -2.99 -11.17
C ASN A 506 -12.98 -3.36 -9.87
N ASP A 507 -12.41 -4.24 -9.06
CA ASP A 507 -12.96 -4.61 -7.77
C ASP A 507 -12.79 -3.46 -6.76
N VAL A 508 -13.93 -2.93 -6.33
CA VAL A 508 -14.05 -1.84 -5.36
C VAL A 508 -13.38 -2.18 -4.02
N THR A 509 -13.25 -3.47 -3.70
CA THR A 509 -12.65 -3.91 -2.44
C THR A 509 -11.13 -4.03 -2.50
N THR A 510 -10.54 -4.05 -3.69
CA THR A 510 -9.11 -4.23 -3.86
C THR A 510 -8.38 -2.88 -3.90
N LYS A 511 -7.51 -2.66 -2.91
CA LYS A 511 -6.71 -1.41 -2.77
C LYS A 511 -5.42 -1.37 -3.60
N VAL A 512 -5.05 -2.47 -4.25
CA VAL A 512 -3.77 -2.58 -4.97
C VAL A 512 -4.04 -2.71 -6.46
N LYS A 513 -3.55 -1.72 -7.22
CA LYS A 513 -3.58 -1.75 -8.67
C LYS A 513 -2.29 -2.30 -9.24
N TYR A 514 -2.39 -3.08 -10.31
CA TYR A 514 -1.26 -3.79 -10.92
C TYR A 514 -0.84 -3.17 -12.26
N TYR A 515 -0.74 -1.84 -12.35
CA TYR A 515 -0.41 -1.15 -13.62
C TYR A 515 0.93 -1.60 -14.21
N ASP A 516 1.97 -1.75 -13.39
CA ASP A 516 3.29 -2.22 -13.83
C ASP A 516 3.23 -3.62 -14.44
N LEU A 517 2.52 -4.56 -13.78
CA LEU A 517 2.36 -5.93 -14.27
C LEU A 517 1.45 -6.00 -15.49
N LYS A 518 0.41 -5.16 -15.55
CA LYS A 518 -0.45 -5.02 -16.73
C LYS A 518 0.37 -4.60 -17.94
N LEU A 519 1.20 -3.56 -17.80
CA LEU A 519 2.06 -3.07 -18.87
C LEU A 519 3.07 -4.14 -19.29
N TYR A 520 3.68 -4.86 -18.34
CA TYR A 520 4.57 -5.99 -18.63
C TYR A 520 3.87 -7.09 -19.44
N CYS A 521 2.66 -7.50 -19.06
CA CYS A 521 1.90 -8.52 -19.78
C CYS A 521 1.51 -8.05 -21.18
N LEU A 522 1.08 -6.78 -21.32
CA LEU A 522 0.75 -6.18 -22.62
C LEU A 522 1.96 -6.13 -23.56
N PHE A 523 3.15 -5.75 -23.08
CA PHE A 523 4.38 -5.78 -23.89
C PHE A 523 4.70 -7.18 -24.41
N ASN A 524 4.57 -8.21 -23.56
CA ASN A 524 4.82 -9.58 -23.98
C ASN A 524 3.77 -10.08 -24.98
N LEU A 525 2.48 -9.82 -24.73
CA LEU A 525 1.41 -10.17 -25.67
C LEU A 525 1.58 -9.48 -27.02
N TYR A 526 1.92 -8.19 -27.03
CA TYR A 526 2.17 -7.44 -28.25
C TYR A 526 3.23 -8.13 -29.11
N MET A 527 4.40 -8.43 -28.51
CA MET A 527 5.49 -9.13 -29.20
C MET A 527 5.11 -10.54 -29.67
N LEU A 528 4.37 -11.30 -28.85
CA LEU A 528 3.93 -12.66 -29.19
C LEU A 528 2.94 -12.66 -30.36
N HIS A 529 1.96 -11.75 -30.38
CA HIS A 529 1.01 -11.63 -31.49
C HIS A 529 1.71 -11.21 -32.79
N CYS A 530 2.68 -10.28 -32.72
CA CYS A 530 3.50 -9.92 -33.87
C CYS A 530 4.26 -11.13 -34.42
N ASN A 531 4.90 -11.91 -33.55
CA ASN A 531 5.66 -13.10 -33.94
C ASN A 531 4.76 -14.22 -34.54
N CYS A 532 3.50 -14.30 -34.12
CA CYS A 532 2.52 -15.24 -34.67
C CYS A 532 1.79 -14.71 -35.91
N ASN A 533 2.18 -13.56 -36.47
CA ASN A 533 1.49 -12.86 -37.56
C ASN A 533 0.02 -12.49 -37.27
N ASN A 534 -0.36 -12.38 -36.00
CA ASN A 534 -1.68 -11.91 -35.55
C ASN A 534 -1.69 -10.37 -35.45
N LEU A 535 -1.35 -9.69 -36.55
CA LEU A 535 -1.06 -8.25 -36.57
C LEU A 535 -2.28 -7.38 -36.21
N ASP A 536 -3.48 -7.81 -36.60
CA ASP A 536 -4.71 -7.06 -36.31
C ASP A 536 -5.00 -6.96 -34.80
N ILE A 537 -4.71 -8.02 -34.04
CA ILE A 537 -4.88 -8.04 -32.59
C ILE A 537 -3.83 -7.14 -31.92
N ALA A 538 -2.57 -7.24 -32.35
CA ALA A 538 -1.49 -6.42 -31.84
C ALA A 538 -1.79 -4.92 -32.04
N ALA A 539 -2.14 -4.51 -33.26
CA ALA A 539 -2.37 -3.11 -33.62
C ALA A 539 -3.69 -2.54 -33.04
N ASN A 540 -4.79 -3.28 -33.13
CA ASN A 540 -6.12 -2.73 -32.83
C ASN A 540 -6.62 -3.01 -31.42
N GLN A 541 -6.04 -3.97 -30.69
CA GLN A 541 -6.48 -4.34 -29.34
C GLN A 541 -5.42 -4.07 -28.28
N ILE A 542 -4.17 -4.49 -28.51
CA ILE A 542 -3.12 -4.44 -27.49
C ILE A 542 -2.42 -3.07 -27.44
N GLU A 543 -2.00 -2.53 -28.60
CA GLU A 543 -1.31 -1.24 -28.66
C GLU A 543 -2.12 -0.07 -28.09
N PRO A 544 -3.44 0.06 -28.34
CA PRO A 544 -4.25 1.12 -27.72
C PRO A 544 -4.28 1.02 -26.19
N GLU A 545 -4.33 -0.18 -25.62
CA GLU A 545 -4.27 -0.39 -24.17
C GLU A 545 -2.89 -0.03 -23.60
N ILE A 546 -1.80 -0.31 -24.33
CA ILE A 546 -0.45 0.16 -23.96
C ILE A 546 -0.42 1.70 -23.96
N LEU A 547 -0.86 2.33 -25.04
CA LEU A 547 -0.84 3.80 -25.18
C LEU A 547 -1.70 4.52 -24.14
N LYS A 548 -2.74 3.86 -23.62
CA LYS A 548 -3.57 4.37 -22.52
C LYS A 548 -2.84 4.39 -21.18
N ILE A 549 -1.93 3.44 -20.94
CA ILE A 549 -1.19 3.28 -19.68
C ILE A 549 0.16 4.02 -19.70
N MET A 550 0.80 4.10 -20.86
CA MET A 550 2.13 4.70 -21.03
C MET A 550 2.32 6.12 -20.46
N PRO A 551 1.33 7.04 -20.50
CA PRO A 551 1.46 8.37 -19.90
C PRO A 551 1.82 8.35 -18.40
N SER A 552 1.34 7.36 -17.66
CA SER A 552 1.68 7.16 -16.23
C SER A 552 3.15 6.80 -15.99
N PHE A 553 3.87 6.41 -17.05
CA PHE A 553 5.29 6.02 -17.01
C PHE A 553 6.19 6.97 -17.80
N GLU A 554 5.72 8.17 -18.14
CA GLU A 554 6.48 9.12 -18.98
C GLU A 554 7.80 9.58 -18.33
N SER A 555 7.86 9.56 -17.00
CA SER A 555 9.07 9.88 -16.24
C SER A 555 10.00 8.68 -16.00
N ASN A 556 9.57 7.44 -16.34
CA ASN A 556 10.41 6.25 -16.28
C ASN A 556 11.09 6.01 -17.64
N ASN A 557 12.37 6.36 -17.70
CA ASN A 557 13.19 6.23 -18.91
C ASN A 557 13.39 4.79 -19.37
N LEU A 558 13.42 3.83 -18.44
CA LEU A 558 13.64 2.42 -18.75
C LEU A 558 12.43 1.83 -19.48
N ILE A 559 11.22 2.12 -19.00
CA ILE A 559 9.96 1.71 -19.64
C ILE A 559 9.81 2.38 -21.00
N ARG A 560 10.06 3.70 -21.08
CA ARG A 560 10.01 4.43 -22.35
C ARG A 560 10.95 3.89 -23.41
N CYS A 561 12.22 3.67 -23.05
CA CYS A 561 13.19 3.10 -23.97
C CYS A 561 12.79 1.68 -24.39
N THR A 562 12.25 0.87 -23.46
CA THR A 562 11.74 -0.47 -23.76
C THR A 562 10.60 -0.42 -24.79
N TRP A 563 9.62 0.47 -24.61
CA TRP A 563 8.53 0.65 -25.57
C TRP A 563 9.04 1.08 -26.95
N ILE A 564 9.96 2.06 -27.01
CA ILE A 564 10.57 2.52 -28.27
C ILE A 564 11.24 1.37 -29.02
N LEU A 565 12.00 0.52 -28.31
CA LEU A 565 12.68 -0.62 -28.92
C LEU A 565 11.68 -1.68 -29.41
N ILE A 566 10.67 -2.02 -28.60
CA ILE A 566 9.59 -2.94 -28.98
C ILE A 566 8.88 -2.44 -30.24
N TRP A 567 8.53 -1.15 -30.27
CA TRP A 567 7.86 -0.53 -31.40
C TRP A 567 8.72 -0.57 -32.67
N ILE A 568 10.00 -0.23 -32.58
CA ILE A 568 10.90 -0.29 -33.75
C ILE A 568 11.08 -1.73 -34.25
N ILE A 569 11.25 -2.70 -33.35
CA ILE A 569 11.43 -4.12 -33.70
C ILE A 569 10.21 -4.67 -34.45
N THR A 570 9.01 -4.16 -34.15
CA THR A 570 7.75 -4.63 -34.74
C THR A 570 7.32 -3.86 -35.99
N HIS A 571 7.91 -2.68 -36.26
CA HIS A 571 7.53 -1.80 -37.38
C HIS A 571 8.58 -1.65 -38.48
N PHE A 572 9.79 -2.21 -38.32
CA PHE A 572 10.86 -2.08 -39.31
C PHE A 572 11.50 -3.41 -39.70
N LYS A 573 11.84 -3.52 -41.00
CA LYS A 573 12.82 -4.51 -41.47
C LYS A 573 14.24 -4.05 -41.07
N PRO A 574 15.15 -4.97 -40.72
CA PRO A 574 15.05 -6.43 -40.83
C PRO A 574 14.58 -7.14 -39.54
N PHE A 575 14.01 -6.44 -38.55
CA PHE A 575 13.71 -7.02 -37.24
C PHE A 575 12.52 -7.98 -37.25
N ILE A 576 11.53 -7.70 -38.09
CA ILE A 576 10.37 -8.56 -38.32
C ILE A 576 10.16 -8.75 -39.83
N GLU A 577 9.70 -9.93 -40.24
CA GLU A 577 9.48 -10.26 -41.64
C GLU A 577 8.34 -9.43 -42.26
N VAL A 578 7.25 -9.30 -41.49
CA VAL A 578 6.05 -8.53 -41.85
C VAL A 578 5.89 -7.39 -40.83
N PRO A 579 6.34 -6.17 -41.16
CA PRO A 579 6.16 -5.01 -40.29
C PRO A 579 4.69 -4.68 -40.07
N LEU A 580 4.37 -4.25 -38.85
CA LEU A 580 3.09 -3.61 -38.57
C LEU A 580 2.93 -2.31 -39.36
N VAL A 581 1.76 -2.15 -39.97
CA VAL A 581 1.33 -0.89 -40.56
C VAL A 581 0.60 -0.14 -39.45
N SER A 582 1.12 1.00 -39.03
CA SER A 582 0.47 1.75 -37.95
C SER A 582 -0.88 2.30 -38.44
N ILE A 583 -1.85 2.35 -37.54
CA ILE A 583 -3.23 2.80 -37.84
C ILE A 583 -3.29 4.33 -38.09
N ILE A 584 -2.23 5.06 -37.73
CA ILE A 584 -2.17 6.53 -37.75
C ILE A 584 -1.09 6.94 -38.76
N ASN A 585 -1.44 7.77 -39.75
CA ASN A 585 -0.51 8.26 -40.79
C ASN A 585 0.88 8.63 -40.23
N ASP A 586 1.90 8.08 -40.88
CA ASP A 586 2.92 7.29 -40.20
C ASP A 586 4.30 7.99 -40.12
N THR A 587 4.47 9.18 -40.71
CA THR A 587 5.80 9.82 -40.80
C THR A 587 6.21 10.52 -39.51
N ASP A 588 5.30 11.26 -38.87
CA ASP A 588 5.64 12.11 -37.72
C ASP A 588 5.89 11.28 -36.46
N ILE A 589 5.12 10.21 -36.27
CA ILE A 589 5.30 9.25 -35.17
C ILE A 589 6.61 8.49 -35.35
N LYS A 590 6.87 7.96 -36.56
CA LYS A 590 8.15 7.31 -36.89
C LYS A 590 9.34 8.23 -36.60
N GLN A 591 9.29 9.46 -37.09
CA GLN A 591 10.36 10.43 -36.89
C GLN A 591 10.55 10.75 -35.41
N ARG A 592 9.47 10.92 -34.63
CA ARG A 592 9.54 11.14 -33.19
C ARG A 592 10.19 9.98 -32.45
N ILE A 593 9.77 8.74 -32.74
CA ILE A 593 10.30 7.53 -32.09
C ILE A 593 11.79 7.33 -32.42
N ILE A 594 12.17 7.52 -33.68
CA ILE A 594 13.58 7.47 -34.10
C ILE A 594 14.40 8.55 -33.37
N THR A 595 13.89 9.78 -33.32
CA THR A 595 14.55 10.89 -32.61
C THR A 595 14.71 10.60 -31.11
N GLU A 596 13.72 9.98 -30.46
CA GLU A 596 13.84 9.56 -29.07
C GLU A 596 14.89 8.44 -28.90
N LEU A 597 14.93 7.44 -29.79
CA LEU A 597 15.96 6.39 -29.78
C LEU A 597 17.37 7.00 -29.94
N GLU A 598 17.56 7.93 -30.88
CA GLU A 598 18.83 8.62 -31.10
C GLU A 598 19.32 9.31 -29.82
N ASN A 599 18.41 9.97 -29.09
CA ASN A 599 18.75 10.61 -27.82
C ASN A 599 19.15 9.60 -26.74
N PHE A 600 18.45 8.47 -26.64
CA PHE A 600 18.82 7.39 -25.71
C PHE A 600 20.20 6.80 -26.04
N ILE A 601 20.47 6.53 -27.32
CA ILE A 601 21.76 6.01 -27.79
C ILE A 601 22.88 7.02 -27.52
N LYS A 602 22.66 8.30 -27.85
CA LYS A 602 23.64 9.37 -27.65
C LYS A 602 24.06 9.51 -26.19
N VAL A 603 23.14 9.37 -25.24
CA VAL A 603 23.42 9.53 -23.80
C VAL A 603 24.02 8.27 -23.16
N ASN A 604 23.65 7.08 -23.64
CA ASN A 604 23.95 5.83 -22.94
C ASN A 604 24.99 4.95 -23.64
N VAL A 605 25.12 5.03 -24.97
CA VAL A 605 25.94 4.12 -25.78
C VAL A 605 27.16 4.85 -26.36
N VAL A 606 26.97 6.05 -26.92
CA VAL A 606 28.04 6.80 -27.57
C VAL A 606 29.05 7.28 -26.53
N LYS A 607 30.32 6.88 -26.67
CA LYS A 607 31.40 7.29 -25.77
C LYS A 607 31.80 8.75 -26.04
N SER A 608 32.29 9.43 -25.01
CA SER A 608 32.55 10.87 -24.83
C SER A 608 33.46 11.61 -25.83
N SER A 609 33.67 11.08 -27.04
CA SER A 609 34.34 11.77 -28.15
C SER A 609 33.42 12.71 -28.95
N SER A 610 32.12 12.76 -28.60
CA SER A 610 31.14 13.71 -29.14
C SER A 610 31.19 15.07 -28.40
N PRO A 611 30.69 16.17 -28.98
CA PRO A 611 30.55 17.44 -28.26
C PRO A 611 29.82 17.26 -26.92
N PRO A 612 30.11 18.11 -25.91
CA PRO A 612 29.49 18.00 -24.59
C PRO A 612 27.97 17.98 -24.75
N ILE A 613 27.35 16.90 -24.27
CA ILE A 613 25.91 16.75 -24.28
C ILE A 613 25.34 17.64 -23.18
N ASP A 614 24.28 18.39 -23.49
CA ASP A 614 23.57 19.22 -22.52
C ASP A 614 23.19 18.38 -21.27
N PRO A 615 23.57 18.80 -20.06
CA PRO A 615 23.21 18.09 -18.82
C PRO A 615 21.70 17.87 -18.65
N ILE A 616 20.85 18.72 -19.22
CA ILE A 616 19.39 18.55 -19.22
C ILE A 616 19.02 17.31 -20.04
N ILE A 617 19.63 17.12 -21.21
CA ILE A 617 19.42 15.96 -22.08
C ILE A 617 19.96 14.69 -21.41
N ILE A 618 21.14 14.76 -20.79
CA ILE A 618 21.70 13.64 -20.03
C ILE A 618 20.71 13.20 -18.96
N LYS A 619 20.23 14.14 -18.13
CA LYS A 619 19.27 13.83 -17.07
C LYS A 619 17.97 13.25 -17.62
N LYS A 620 17.50 13.74 -18.76
CA LYS A 620 16.25 13.30 -19.39
C LYS A 620 16.34 11.88 -19.96
N TYR A 621 17.48 11.44 -20.50
CA TYR A 621 17.59 10.14 -21.19
C TYR A 621 18.52 9.14 -20.52
N LYS A 622 19.06 9.44 -19.33
CA LYS A 622 19.94 8.50 -18.62
C LYS A 622 19.18 7.25 -18.20
N LEU A 623 19.78 6.09 -18.45
CA LEU A 623 19.26 4.77 -18.07
C LEU A 623 20.10 4.14 -16.94
N LYS A 624 19.44 3.37 -16.08
CA LYS A 624 20.11 2.36 -15.25
C LYS A 624 20.71 1.27 -16.15
N LYS A 625 21.79 0.64 -15.70
CA LYS A 625 22.53 -0.37 -16.47
C LYS A 625 21.78 -1.71 -16.55
N SER A 626 20.81 -1.79 -17.45
CA SER A 626 20.18 -3.06 -17.85
C SER A 626 20.94 -3.66 -19.02
N GLU A 627 21.56 -4.84 -18.85
CA GLU A 627 22.38 -5.47 -19.89
C GLU A 627 21.59 -5.73 -21.19
N LEU A 628 20.39 -6.31 -21.08
CA LEU A 628 19.53 -6.59 -22.22
C LEU A 628 19.11 -5.31 -22.96
N LEU A 629 18.75 -4.26 -22.23
CA LEU A 629 18.33 -3.00 -22.84
C LEU A 629 19.48 -2.33 -23.60
N PHE A 630 20.67 -2.29 -23.01
CA PHE A 630 21.86 -1.76 -23.68
C PHE A 630 22.26 -2.59 -24.90
N PHE A 631 22.19 -3.92 -24.80
CA PHE A 631 22.40 -4.83 -25.92
C PHE A 631 21.44 -4.54 -27.08
N LEU A 632 20.14 -4.42 -26.79
CA LEU A 632 19.12 -4.11 -27.80
C LEU A 632 19.30 -2.71 -28.40
N MET A 633 19.63 -1.69 -27.59
CA MET A 633 19.91 -0.34 -28.10
C MET A 633 21.10 -0.33 -29.09
N GLU A 634 22.18 -1.06 -28.79
CA GLU A 634 23.35 -1.15 -29.67
C GLU A 634 23.01 -1.86 -30.99
N ILE A 635 22.25 -2.96 -30.94
CA ILE A 635 21.83 -3.69 -32.14
C ILE A 635 20.87 -2.84 -32.96
N VAL A 636 19.77 -2.37 -32.37
CA VAL A 636 18.75 -1.59 -33.08
C VAL A 636 19.35 -0.29 -33.62
N GLY A 637 20.19 0.38 -32.83
CA GLY A 637 20.93 1.56 -33.23
C GLY A 637 21.83 1.34 -34.45
N SER A 638 22.45 0.17 -34.58
CA SER A 638 23.29 -0.17 -35.75
C SER A 638 22.53 -0.28 -37.08
N PHE A 639 21.25 -0.61 -37.02
CA PHE A 639 20.40 -0.70 -38.21
C PHE A 639 19.71 0.63 -38.54
N ILE A 640 19.30 1.39 -37.52
CA ILE A 640 18.46 2.58 -37.70
C ILE A 640 19.25 3.89 -37.66
N VAL A 641 20.19 4.04 -36.71
CA VAL A 641 20.79 5.34 -36.36
C VAL A 641 22.21 5.49 -36.92
N PHE A 642 23.04 4.47 -36.81
CA PHE A 642 24.43 4.57 -37.28
C PHE A 642 24.48 4.43 -38.80
N HIS A 643 25.11 5.38 -39.49
CA HIS A 643 25.22 5.34 -40.96
C HIS A 643 26.58 4.81 -41.44
N LYS A 644 27.67 5.13 -40.73
CA LYS A 644 29.02 4.68 -41.09
C LYS A 644 29.24 3.22 -40.75
N THR A 645 29.82 2.46 -41.67
CA THR A 645 30.03 1.02 -41.54
C THR A 645 31.01 0.69 -40.41
N GLU A 646 32.03 1.53 -40.17
CA GLU A 646 33.00 1.35 -39.09
C GLU A 646 32.35 1.53 -37.71
N ASP A 647 31.50 2.55 -37.55
CA ASP A 647 30.76 2.82 -36.32
C ASP A 647 29.83 1.63 -36.00
N LYS A 648 29.09 1.15 -37.02
CA LYS A 648 28.26 -0.06 -36.90
C LYS A 648 29.06 -1.25 -36.39
N GLU A 649 30.27 -1.48 -36.92
CA GLU A 649 31.09 -2.63 -36.51
C GLU A 649 31.52 -2.50 -35.05
N GLN A 650 31.95 -1.30 -34.64
CA GLN A 650 32.39 -1.04 -33.28
C GLN A 650 31.26 -1.29 -32.26
N TYR A 651 30.04 -0.83 -32.52
CA TYR A 651 28.92 -1.02 -31.58
C TYR A 651 28.39 -2.45 -31.61
N LEU A 652 28.27 -3.09 -32.79
CA LEU A 652 27.88 -4.50 -32.87
C LEU A 652 28.88 -5.43 -32.17
N GLN A 653 30.19 -5.17 -32.26
CA GLN A 653 31.19 -5.95 -31.52
C GLN A 653 31.08 -5.73 -30.00
N GLN A 654 30.74 -4.52 -29.56
CA GLN A 654 30.47 -4.25 -28.13
C GLN A 654 29.25 -5.04 -27.66
N ALA A 655 28.15 -5.01 -28.40
CA ALA A 655 26.94 -5.76 -28.10
C ALA A 655 27.23 -7.26 -28.03
N PHE A 656 27.98 -7.80 -29.00
CA PHE A 656 28.34 -9.22 -29.01
C PHE A 656 29.19 -9.62 -27.79
N GLN A 657 30.11 -8.76 -27.34
CA GLN A 657 30.89 -9.02 -26.13
C GLN A 657 30.03 -8.92 -24.87
N LEU A 658 29.15 -7.93 -24.79
CA LEU A 658 28.19 -7.79 -23.70
C LEU A 658 27.31 -9.04 -23.58
N GLY A 659 26.73 -9.49 -24.69
CA GLY A 659 25.90 -10.70 -24.75
C GLY A 659 26.66 -11.97 -24.37
N LYS A 660 27.95 -12.08 -24.66
CA LYS A 660 28.78 -13.22 -24.25
C LYS A 660 29.00 -13.29 -22.74
N HIS A 661 29.05 -12.14 -22.06
CA HIS A 661 29.30 -12.05 -20.62
C HIS A 661 28.02 -12.00 -19.79
N SER A 662 26.92 -11.55 -20.38
CA SER A 662 25.62 -11.50 -19.74
C SER A 662 24.98 -12.89 -19.66
N LYS A 663 24.35 -13.19 -18.53
CA LYS A 663 23.47 -14.36 -18.38
C LYS A 663 22.03 -14.08 -18.79
N THR A 664 21.65 -12.82 -18.92
CA THR A 664 20.28 -12.40 -19.30
C THR A 664 20.04 -12.51 -20.79
N ILE A 665 21.10 -12.51 -21.59
CA ILE A 665 21.05 -12.57 -23.05
C ILE A 665 21.17 -14.02 -23.48
N ASN A 666 20.12 -14.56 -24.08
CA ASN A 666 20.11 -15.95 -24.53
C ASN A 666 20.97 -16.16 -25.79
N ASP A 667 21.31 -17.42 -26.05
CA ASP A 667 22.16 -17.79 -27.20
C ASP A 667 21.50 -17.44 -28.56
N HIS A 668 20.16 -17.36 -28.63
CA HIS A 668 19.44 -16.93 -29.84
C HIS A 668 19.70 -15.46 -30.18
N LEU A 669 19.58 -14.55 -29.20
CA LEU A 669 19.88 -13.14 -29.37
C LEU A 669 21.36 -12.92 -29.69
N LEU A 670 22.26 -13.66 -29.03
CA LEU A 670 23.69 -13.61 -29.31
C LEU A 670 24.01 -14.07 -30.74
N TYR A 671 23.31 -15.09 -31.24
CA TYR A 671 23.42 -15.55 -32.63
C TYR A 671 23.00 -14.46 -33.63
N VAL A 672 21.84 -13.82 -33.43
CA VAL A 672 21.35 -12.72 -34.29
C VAL A 672 22.33 -11.56 -34.31
N CYS A 673 22.86 -11.16 -33.15
CA CYS A 673 23.90 -10.14 -33.05
C CYS A 673 25.16 -10.54 -33.84
N GLY A 674 25.61 -11.80 -33.70
CA GLY A 674 26.78 -12.31 -34.41
C GLY A 674 26.60 -12.35 -35.93
N LEU A 675 25.37 -12.62 -36.43
CA LEU A 675 25.05 -12.51 -37.86
C LEU A 675 25.17 -11.07 -38.35
N ALA A 676 24.67 -10.09 -37.58
CA ALA A 676 24.83 -8.69 -37.90
C ALA A 676 26.32 -8.27 -37.92
N CYS A 677 27.12 -8.71 -36.93
CA CYS A 677 28.57 -8.50 -36.93
C CYS A 677 29.23 -9.11 -38.17
N LEU A 678 28.88 -10.35 -38.53
CA LEU A 678 29.46 -11.05 -39.68
C LEU A 678 29.17 -10.30 -40.98
N ASN A 679 27.91 -9.89 -41.20
CA ASN A 679 27.53 -9.12 -42.37
C ASN A 679 28.30 -7.80 -42.47
N ASN A 680 28.47 -7.11 -41.34
CA ASN A 680 29.20 -5.84 -41.35
C ASN A 680 30.70 -6.03 -41.58
N SER A 681 31.33 -7.07 -41.03
CA SER A 681 32.72 -7.41 -41.34
C SER A 681 32.92 -7.84 -42.80
N ILE A 682 31.90 -8.43 -43.45
CA ILE A 682 31.91 -8.71 -44.90
C ILE A 682 31.91 -7.39 -45.69
N LEU A 683 31.05 -6.44 -45.33
CA LEU A 683 30.99 -5.12 -45.98
C LEU A 683 32.32 -4.35 -45.86
N LEU A 684 33.05 -4.52 -44.76
CA LEU A 684 34.37 -3.93 -44.52
C LEU A 684 35.54 -4.73 -45.11
N TYR A 685 35.29 -5.89 -45.75
CA TYR A 685 36.31 -6.78 -46.31
C TYR A 685 37.37 -7.28 -45.30
N ASP A 686 37.05 -7.33 -44.00
CA ASP A 686 37.98 -7.80 -42.96
C ASP A 686 37.98 -9.34 -42.85
N LYS A 687 38.80 -9.99 -43.69
CA LYS A 687 38.91 -11.46 -43.76
C LYS A 687 39.18 -12.13 -42.41
N LYS A 688 39.94 -11.48 -41.52
CA LYS A 688 40.30 -12.03 -40.20
C LYS A 688 39.08 -12.06 -39.30
N LYS A 689 38.34 -10.96 -39.20
CA LYS A 689 37.11 -10.88 -38.39
C LYS A 689 36.02 -11.80 -38.91
N ILE A 690 35.87 -11.92 -40.23
CA ILE A 690 34.92 -12.86 -40.87
C ILE A 690 35.19 -14.29 -40.39
N LEU A 691 36.44 -14.75 -40.45
CA LEU A 691 36.81 -16.11 -40.03
C LEU A 691 36.53 -16.33 -38.53
N ILE A 692 36.90 -15.37 -37.68
CA ILE A 692 36.66 -15.44 -36.23
C ILE A 692 35.17 -15.50 -35.92
N MET A 693 34.35 -14.67 -36.56
CA MET A 693 32.92 -14.60 -36.30
C MET A 693 32.19 -15.85 -36.81
N LYS A 694 32.56 -16.39 -37.98
CA LYS A 694 32.02 -17.68 -38.47
C LYS A 694 32.27 -18.80 -37.46
N ASN A 695 33.48 -18.90 -36.91
CA ASN A 695 33.81 -19.92 -35.91
C ASN A 695 33.03 -19.72 -34.60
N LYS A 696 32.82 -18.47 -34.17
CA LYS A 696 31.99 -18.17 -32.99
C LYS A 696 30.53 -18.55 -33.21
N LEU A 697 29.95 -18.18 -34.36
CA LEU A 697 28.57 -18.52 -34.72
C LEU A 697 28.37 -20.03 -34.80
N LYS A 698 29.32 -20.78 -35.37
CA LYS A 698 29.25 -22.25 -35.40
C LYS A 698 29.10 -22.85 -34.00
N ARG A 699 29.88 -22.38 -33.03
CA ARG A 699 29.78 -22.82 -31.62
C ARG A 699 28.43 -22.45 -30.98
N ILE A 700 27.86 -21.30 -31.34
CA ILE A 700 26.54 -20.90 -30.84
C ILE A 700 25.46 -21.81 -31.43
N VAL A 701 25.52 -22.12 -32.73
CA VAL A 701 24.58 -23.06 -33.37
C VAL A 701 24.68 -24.44 -32.75
N GLU A 702 25.89 -24.95 -32.49
CA GLU A 702 26.09 -26.21 -31.78
C GLU A 702 25.44 -26.22 -30.38
N LYS A 703 25.41 -25.08 -29.67
CA LYS A 703 24.70 -24.94 -28.39
C LYS A 703 23.19 -24.80 -28.52
N LEU A 704 22.70 -24.26 -29.63
CA LEU A 704 21.27 -24.07 -29.88
C LEU A 704 20.60 -25.36 -30.37
N GLN A 705 21.36 -26.23 -31.04
CA GLN A 705 20.90 -27.55 -31.48
C GLN A 705 20.87 -28.59 -30.34
N ASN A 706 21.57 -28.32 -29.25
CA ASN A 706 21.55 -29.10 -28.01
C ASN A 706 20.63 -28.44 -26.96
#